data_AF-A0AA88I3U8-F1
#
_entry.id   AF-A0AA88I3U8-F1
#
_cell.length_a   1.000
_cell.length_b   1.000
_cell.length_c   1.000
_cell.angle_alpha   90.00
_cell.angle_beta   90.00
_cell.angle_gamma   90.00
#
_symmetry.space_group_name_H-M   'P 1'
#
loop_
_entity.id
_entity.type
_entity.pdbx_description
1 polymer ?
#
loop_
_entity_poly.entity_id
_entity_poly.type
_entity_poly.pdbx_seq_one_letter_code
_entity_poly.pdbx_strand_id
1 'polypeptide(L)'
;PSLGKRRSFFDNVINIYTEIQIDWTLVFEMEVSPGHLGAFKPNKLTETNHNNCLVVPKPILEGFQRSDQIPKVEQMLKKVTYKKASLDAQLKNAMEGQMDGIRTGMENLDTALKHVKEVELGLHGIKDALKNVDALNEKLSEVRKEHVKHSQLAAAMENLKHIFTVPESVEKTREWISDGKLLYAHQSLMDLENSRDSLLFELHKHAGAPQGDQRLLISYFADVSALSKELLKQIKLTLVRTLNVVRKEPKLVVTALRLVEREEAIDRMTLSCQNETGFLPPDRPKMWKDEAMSVLRSAVQNRVEGNRPAERETTKTWLTLYLESIRSLILEDLKVVNQLCVPVFPPHWNVCQMFLDFYHDALRDNIEELVRNGLVDDEYLFLLNWACNTYPSAECMNHHSVRSQMENLEIRPLLEKEQIESLINMYIKELTEKIKGLFLKTLNTVSNDWEKNEPPEIVKNYTRTELAPLIFKNIEDHLKNAKIVSQDMLKEVLLLNLKLLLEFADTFKALVYSYKMKHFMDRNQIPRFTEFMVALVNTCSEFIELTSQLKLRFWRMNNDTVDEVAKLFTSVADAYQKVTSEFCDYLLEEPFQDTKIYFDGIMTREWLASSETVQTICVTFKDYFSDYGMLRPDNLKFVAEEAQLGVAKRYITALLQQKLSLRTAEERKQVGEKICEEKKQLLMLFRHISEDTDESKLSPIDELADVISADNVDFLSFSLRTLAQKYRDLAEDHLICLMSIRGDLGKLEVRQKAKEVLEDAGQVEKMNVDGSIFSYIHVTASIFS
;
A
#
# COMPACT_ATOMS: atom_id res chain seq x y z
N PRO A 1 -45.99 34.26 -76.80
CA PRO A 1 -46.80 33.99 -75.57
C PRO A 1 -46.07 33.21 -74.46
N SER A 2 -44.86 32.71 -74.74
CA SER A 2 -44.00 31.89 -73.86
C SER A 2 -42.84 32.65 -73.17
N LEU A 3 -42.83 33.98 -73.20
CA LEU A 3 -41.80 34.81 -72.52
C LEU A 3 -42.35 35.67 -71.36
N GLY A 4 -43.66 35.96 -71.31
CA GLY A 4 -44.28 36.79 -70.26
C GLY A 4 -44.54 36.08 -68.92
N LYS A 5 -44.73 34.75 -68.92
CA LYS A 5 -44.99 33.98 -67.69
C LYS A 5 -43.72 33.50 -66.96
N ARG A 6 -42.56 33.45 -67.63
CA ARG A 6 -41.27 33.15 -66.98
C ARG A 6 -40.59 34.40 -66.40
N ARG A 7 -40.80 35.58 -66.99
CA ARG A 7 -40.32 36.87 -66.45
C ARG A 7 -41.00 37.19 -65.10
N SER A 8 -42.32 37.05 -65.03
CA SER A 8 -43.10 37.22 -63.78
C SER A 8 -42.70 36.23 -62.66
N PHE A 9 -42.22 35.04 -62.99
CA PHE A 9 -41.76 34.07 -61.98
C PHE A 9 -40.37 34.45 -61.43
N PHE A 10 -39.43 34.86 -62.30
CA PHE A 10 -38.11 35.31 -61.87
C PHE A 10 -38.16 36.68 -61.17
N ASP A 11 -39.00 37.62 -61.61
CA ASP A 11 -39.16 38.94 -60.98
C ASP A 11 -39.81 38.84 -59.58
N ASN A 12 -40.74 37.89 -59.37
CA ASN A 12 -41.31 37.63 -58.04
C ASN A 12 -40.33 36.91 -57.11
N VAL A 13 -39.47 36.03 -57.63
CA VAL A 13 -38.43 35.36 -56.82
C VAL A 13 -37.30 36.34 -56.45
N ILE A 14 -36.94 37.27 -57.34
CA ILE A 14 -35.99 38.35 -57.05
C ILE A 14 -36.55 39.33 -56.01
N ASN A 15 -37.83 39.74 -56.12
CA ASN A 15 -38.47 40.61 -55.13
C ASN A 15 -38.63 39.98 -53.74
N ILE A 16 -38.87 38.66 -53.66
CA ILE A 16 -38.88 37.92 -52.38
C ILE A 16 -37.47 37.89 -51.76
N TYR A 17 -36.42 37.89 -52.59
CA TYR A 17 -35.04 37.86 -52.13
C TYR A 17 -34.50 39.20 -51.65
N THR A 18 -34.85 40.29 -52.35
CA THR A 18 -34.49 41.65 -51.93
C THR A 18 -35.23 42.08 -50.67
N GLU A 19 -36.43 41.56 -50.38
CA GLU A 19 -37.13 41.77 -49.09
C GLU A 19 -36.59 40.91 -47.93
N ILE A 20 -35.85 39.83 -48.20
CA ILE A 20 -35.24 38.96 -47.18
C ILE A 20 -33.80 39.38 -46.86
N GLN A 21 -33.24 40.35 -47.58
CA GLN A 21 -31.94 40.97 -47.27
C GLN A 21 -32.08 41.97 -46.10
N ILE A 22 -32.49 41.45 -44.94
CA ILE A 22 -32.24 42.08 -43.64
C ILE A 22 -30.95 41.45 -43.10
N ASP A 23 -30.01 42.33 -42.79
CA ASP A 23 -28.71 42.11 -42.19
C ASP A 23 -28.74 41.03 -41.09
N TRP A 24 -28.18 39.85 -41.37
CA TRP A 24 -27.93 38.78 -40.40
C TRP A 24 -26.66 39.05 -39.57
N THR A 25 -26.33 40.32 -39.32
CA THR A 25 -25.17 40.74 -38.51
C THR A 25 -25.49 40.95 -37.03
N LEU A 26 -26.70 40.65 -36.56
CA LEU A 26 -27.12 40.93 -35.17
C LEU A 26 -27.98 39.81 -34.56
N VAL A 27 -27.55 38.55 -34.64
CA VAL A 27 -28.07 37.48 -33.76
C VAL A 27 -26.92 36.57 -33.32
N PHE A 28 -26.89 36.30 -32.01
CA PHE A 28 -25.87 35.61 -31.17
C PHE A 28 -24.79 36.57 -30.64
N GLU A 29 -24.69 36.90 -29.34
CA GLU A 29 -25.05 36.21 -28.09
C GLU A 29 -25.54 37.23 -27.02
N MET A 30 -26.64 36.95 -26.32
CA MET A 30 -26.91 37.51 -24.99
C MET A 30 -27.66 36.45 -24.16
N GLU A 31 -26.93 35.48 -23.63
CA GLU A 31 -27.32 34.86 -22.36
C GLU A 31 -26.66 35.67 -21.24
N VAL A 32 -27.46 36.44 -20.51
CA VAL A 32 -27.07 36.96 -19.20
C VAL A 32 -28.14 36.52 -18.20
N SER A 33 -27.78 35.51 -17.41
CA SER A 33 -28.32 35.32 -16.06
C SER A 33 -27.37 35.97 -15.05
N PRO A 34 -27.86 36.38 -13.87
CA PRO A 34 -27.25 37.43 -13.07
C PRO A 34 -26.12 36.91 -12.18
N GLY A 35 -24.97 37.58 -12.20
CA GLY A 35 -23.97 37.42 -11.15
C GLY A 35 -22.54 37.75 -11.58
N HIS A 36 -21.92 38.62 -10.79
CA HIS A 36 -20.48 38.85 -10.64
C HIS A 36 -19.79 39.80 -11.64
N LEU A 37 -19.41 40.95 -11.09
CA LEU A 37 -18.38 41.86 -11.59
C LEU A 37 -17.03 41.12 -11.70
N GLY A 38 -16.45 41.07 -12.89
CA GLY A 38 -15.10 40.56 -13.12
C GLY A 38 -14.57 40.96 -14.51
N ALA A 39 -13.42 41.63 -14.53
CA ALA A 39 -12.80 42.30 -15.68
C ALA A 39 -12.51 41.40 -16.90
N PHE A 40 -12.63 41.93 -18.13
CA PHE A 40 -12.11 41.28 -19.34
C PHE A 40 -11.48 42.24 -20.37
N LYS A 41 -10.30 41.82 -20.88
CA LYS A 41 -9.42 42.46 -21.88
C LYS A 41 -9.91 42.20 -23.33
N PRO A 42 -9.52 43.03 -24.32
CA PRO A 42 -9.88 42.83 -25.72
C PRO A 42 -8.84 41.98 -26.46
N ASN A 43 -9.26 40.92 -27.16
CA ASN A 43 -8.41 40.21 -28.11
C ASN A 43 -9.17 39.88 -29.41
N LYS A 44 -8.79 40.61 -30.46
CA LYS A 44 -8.38 40.16 -31.80
C LYS A 44 -9.31 39.30 -32.70
N LEU A 45 -9.44 39.83 -33.93
CA LEU A 45 -9.45 39.17 -35.26
C LEU A 45 -10.82 38.54 -35.65
N THR A 46 -11.33 38.57 -36.90
CA THR A 46 -10.73 38.75 -38.24
C THR A 46 -11.85 38.87 -39.28
N GLU A 47 -11.57 39.57 -40.38
CA GLU A 47 -12.32 39.53 -41.65
C GLU A 47 -12.43 38.11 -42.20
N THR A 48 -13.55 37.75 -42.86
CA THR A 48 -13.57 36.93 -44.10
C THR A 48 -14.96 36.85 -44.76
N ASN A 49 -15.05 37.49 -45.93
CA ASN A 49 -15.60 36.97 -47.21
C ASN A 49 -17.01 36.36 -47.31
N HIS A 50 -17.88 37.18 -47.91
CA HIS A 50 -18.77 36.90 -49.05
C HIS A 50 -18.74 35.46 -49.64
N ASN A 51 -19.81 34.69 -49.39
CA ASN A 51 -20.53 33.82 -50.36
C ASN A 51 -21.50 32.88 -49.62
N ASN A 52 -22.68 33.38 -49.23
CA ASN A 52 -23.77 32.51 -48.80
C ASN A 52 -24.64 32.13 -50.00
N CYS A 53 -24.34 30.97 -50.58
CA CYS A 53 -25.28 30.22 -51.40
C CYS A 53 -26.57 30.02 -50.63
N LEU A 54 -27.69 30.35 -51.25
CA LEU A 54 -28.99 30.19 -50.63
C LEU A 54 -29.46 28.75 -50.69
N VAL A 55 -29.52 28.16 -49.51
CA VAL A 55 -30.09 26.84 -49.30
C VAL A 55 -31.59 27.02 -49.16
N VAL A 56 -32.34 26.67 -50.22
CA VAL A 56 -33.80 26.56 -50.15
C VAL A 56 -34.13 25.42 -49.16
N PRO A 57 -34.95 25.66 -48.12
CA PRO A 57 -35.33 24.62 -47.17
C PRO A 57 -35.99 23.43 -47.88
N LYS A 58 -35.49 22.20 -47.64
CA LYS A 58 -35.99 20.93 -48.21
C LYS A 58 -37.54 20.78 -48.28
N PRO A 59 -38.35 21.25 -47.29
CA PRO A 59 -39.81 21.11 -47.35
C PRO A 59 -40.48 21.90 -48.49
N ILE A 60 -39.83 22.96 -48.97
CA ILE A 60 -40.35 23.81 -50.06
C ILE A 60 -40.02 23.18 -51.42
N LEU A 61 -38.87 22.50 -51.53
CA LEU A 61 -38.44 21.78 -52.74
C LEU A 61 -39.24 20.50 -53.00
N GLU A 62 -39.65 19.78 -51.94
CA GLU A 62 -40.43 18.54 -52.06
C GLU A 62 -41.92 18.79 -52.37
N GLY A 63 -42.45 19.97 -52.03
CA GLY A 63 -43.88 20.32 -52.18
C GLY A 63 -44.34 20.78 -53.56
N PHE A 64 -43.44 21.03 -54.52
CA PHE A 64 -43.77 21.66 -55.81
C PHE A 64 -43.29 20.89 -57.05
N GLN A 65 -43.46 19.57 -57.08
CA GLN A 65 -43.04 18.75 -58.23
C GLN A 65 -44.14 18.47 -59.27
N ARG A 66 -45.42 18.83 -59.03
CA ARG A 66 -46.52 18.65 -60.01
C ARG A 66 -47.45 19.88 -60.07
N SER A 67 -48.00 20.15 -61.27
CA SER A 67 -48.83 21.34 -61.57
C SER A 67 -50.15 21.40 -60.79
N ASP A 68 -50.58 20.27 -60.22
CA ASP A 68 -51.84 20.05 -59.50
C ASP A 68 -51.76 20.47 -58.01
N GLN A 69 -50.60 20.95 -57.54
CA GLN A 69 -50.36 21.35 -56.14
C GLN A 69 -50.29 22.87 -55.91
N ILE A 70 -50.60 23.69 -56.93
CA ILE A 70 -50.66 25.16 -56.85
C ILE A 70 -51.61 25.67 -55.74
N PRO A 71 -52.77 25.04 -55.42
CA PRO A 71 -53.63 25.49 -54.32
C PRO A 71 -53.01 25.35 -52.92
N LYS A 72 -52.02 24.46 -52.74
CA LYS A 72 -51.30 24.30 -51.46
C LYS A 72 -50.29 25.42 -51.19
N VAL A 73 -49.83 26.13 -52.23
CA VAL A 73 -48.99 27.34 -52.09
C VAL A 73 -49.71 28.38 -51.26
N GLU A 74 -50.99 28.62 -51.54
CA GLU A 74 -51.77 29.66 -50.89
C GLU A 74 -52.04 29.36 -49.40
N GLN A 75 -52.20 28.09 -49.05
CA GLN A 75 -52.28 27.64 -47.65
C GLN A 75 -50.95 27.73 -46.92
N MET A 76 -49.83 27.39 -47.57
CA MET A 76 -48.50 27.56 -46.97
C MET A 76 -48.12 29.03 -46.83
N LEU A 77 -48.46 29.87 -47.82
CA LEU A 77 -48.30 31.31 -47.76
C LEU A 77 -49.06 31.84 -46.55
N LYS A 78 -50.36 31.55 -46.42
CA LYS A 78 -51.17 31.96 -45.24
C LYS A 78 -50.56 31.50 -43.91
N LYS A 79 -50.04 30.27 -43.82
CA LYS A 79 -49.35 29.78 -42.60
C LYS A 79 -48.07 30.55 -42.30
N VAL A 80 -47.28 30.85 -43.32
CA VAL A 80 -46.04 31.64 -43.16
C VAL A 80 -46.39 33.10 -42.82
N THR A 81 -47.40 33.69 -43.43
CA THR A 81 -47.86 35.05 -43.10
C THR A 81 -48.41 35.12 -41.68
N TYR A 82 -49.13 34.09 -41.22
CA TYR A 82 -49.63 34.03 -39.84
C TYR A 82 -48.50 33.88 -38.82
N LYS A 83 -47.50 33.03 -39.12
CA LYS A 83 -46.29 32.90 -38.29
C LYS A 83 -45.46 34.19 -38.29
N LYS A 84 -45.31 34.86 -39.43
CA LYS A 84 -44.64 36.15 -39.54
C LYS A 84 -45.38 37.21 -38.72
N ALA A 85 -46.69 37.34 -38.88
CA ALA A 85 -47.50 38.29 -38.10
C ALA A 85 -47.45 38.01 -36.59
N SER A 86 -47.42 36.74 -36.19
CA SER A 86 -47.28 36.35 -34.78
C SER A 86 -45.89 36.68 -34.23
N LEU A 87 -44.83 36.42 -35.00
CA LEU A 87 -43.45 36.78 -34.62
C LEU A 87 -43.28 38.30 -34.58
N ASP A 88 -43.78 39.03 -35.56
CA ASP A 88 -43.75 40.50 -35.60
C ASP A 88 -44.51 41.10 -34.41
N ALA A 89 -45.65 40.51 -34.00
CA ALA A 89 -46.38 40.94 -32.81
C ALA A 89 -45.61 40.65 -31.51
N GLN A 90 -44.99 39.48 -31.39
CA GLN A 90 -44.14 39.14 -30.24
C GLN A 90 -42.91 40.04 -30.16
N LEU A 91 -42.27 40.31 -31.30
CA LEU A 91 -41.08 41.14 -31.40
C LEU A 91 -41.42 42.61 -31.11
N LYS A 92 -42.58 43.09 -31.56
CA LYS A 92 -43.09 44.42 -31.19
C LYS A 92 -43.34 44.53 -29.68
N ASN A 93 -44.00 43.55 -29.07
CA ASN A 93 -44.24 43.55 -27.62
C ASN A 93 -42.91 43.46 -26.83
N ALA A 94 -41.94 42.68 -27.31
CA ALA A 94 -40.63 42.58 -26.69
C ALA A 94 -39.81 43.88 -26.83
N MET A 95 -39.83 44.51 -28.01
CA MET A 95 -39.20 45.81 -28.23
C MET A 95 -39.87 46.91 -27.39
N GLU A 96 -41.20 46.90 -27.27
CA GLU A 96 -41.93 47.86 -26.44
C GLU A 96 -41.56 47.68 -24.95
N GLY A 97 -41.47 46.44 -24.47
CA GLY A 97 -40.98 46.14 -23.12
C GLY A 97 -39.53 46.55 -22.87
N GLN A 98 -38.63 46.36 -23.83
CA GLN A 98 -37.23 46.81 -23.73
C GLN A 98 -37.12 48.34 -23.78
N MET A 99 -37.89 48.99 -24.65
CA MET A 99 -37.93 50.45 -24.78
C MET A 99 -38.52 51.13 -23.54
N ASP A 100 -39.56 50.55 -22.95
CA ASP A 100 -40.11 51.01 -21.67
C ASP A 100 -39.12 50.76 -20.54
N GLY A 101 -38.44 49.60 -20.51
CA GLY A 101 -37.35 49.33 -19.57
C GLY A 101 -36.20 50.33 -19.66
N ILE A 102 -35.77 50.69 -20.88
CA ILE A 102 -34.74 51.71 -21.12
C ILE A 102 -35.25 53.10 -20.71
N ARG A 103 -36.51 53.44 -21.04
CA ARG A 103 -37.11 54.73 -20.65
C ARG A 103 -37.16 54.87 -19.15
N THR A 104 -37.72 53.89 -18.44
CA THR A 104 -37.75 53.87 -16.97
C THR A 104 -36.34 53.86 -16.39
N GLY A 105 -35.39 53.17 -17.01
CA GLY A 105 -33.98 53.20 -16.64
C GLY A 105 -33.37 54.61 -16.73
N MET A 106 -33.61 55.32 -17.83
CA MET A 106 -33.16 56.70 -18.02
C MET A 106 -33.84 57.68 -17.07
N GLU A 107 -35.15 57.55 -16.86
CA GLU A 107 -35.90 58.38 -15.90
C GLU A 107 -35.38 58.18 -14.47
N ASN A 108 -35.13 56.92 -14.07
CA ASN A 108 -34.52 56.61 -12.78
C ASN A 108 -33.10 57.18 -12.67
N LEU A 109 -32.31 57.14 -13.73
CA LEU A 109 -30.95 57.68 -13.74
C LEU A 109 -30.96 59.22 -13.62
N ASP A 110 -31.84 59.90 -14.35
CA ASP A 110 -32.01 61.36 -14.26
C ASP A 110 -32.49 61.78 -12.85
N THR A 111 -33.41 61.01 -12.28
CA THR A 111 -33.90 61.22 -10.90
C THR A 111 -32.78 61.01 -9.88
N ALA A 112 -31.99 59.95 -10.03
CA ALA A 112 -30.83 59.71 -9.16
C ALA A 112 -29.79 60.83 -9.27
N LEU A 113 -29.54 61.35 -10.48
CA LEU A 113 -28.60 62.45 -10.70
C LEU A 113 -29.10 63.75 -10.05
N LYS A 114 -30.40 64.03 -10.09
CA LYS A 114 -31.03 65.13 -9.34
C LYS A 114 -30.87 64.95 -7.83
N HIS A 115 -31.17 63.76 -7.30
CA HIS A 115 -31.01 63.48 -5.88
C HIS A 115 -29.55 63.62 -5.41
N VAL A 116 -28.58 63.17 -6.21
CA VAL A 116 -27.16 63.34 -5.87
C VAL A 116 -26.78 64.82 -5.78
N LYS A 117 -27.27 65.66 -6.71
CA LYS A 117 -27.04 67.11 -6.65
C LYS A 117 -27.71 67.77 -5.45
N GLU A 118 -28.91 67.33 -5.09
CA GLU A 118 -29.61 67.80 -3.89
C GLU A 118 -28.86 67.40 -2.61
N VAL A 119 -28.35 66.17 -2.54
CA VAL A 119 -27.51 65.70 -1.43
C VAL A 119 -26.20 66.49 -1.37
N GLU A 120 -25.56 66.78 -2.51
CA GLU A 120 -24.34 67.57 -2.55
C GLU A 120 -24.57 69.02 -2.06
N LEU A 121 -25.67 69.65 -2.48
CA LEU A 121 -26.10 70.96 -1.97
C LEU A 121 -26.42 70.90 -0.46
N GLY A 122 -27.12 69.86 -0.01
CA GLY A 122 -27.43 69.62 1.40
C GLY A 122 -26.17 69.44 2.24
N LEU A 123 -25.19 68.67 1.74
CA LEU A 123 -23.90 68.47 2.40
C LEU A 123 -23.08 69.76 2.46
N HIS A 124 -23.13 70.60 1.41
CA HIS A 124 -22.51 71.92 1.45
C HIS A 124 -23.17 72.84 2.48
N GLY A 125 -24.51 72.84 2.54
CA GLY A 125 -25.27 73.57 3.56
C GLY A 125 -24.96 73.12 4.98
N ILE A 126 -24.86 71.80 5.21
CA ILE A 126 -24.43 71.23 6.50
C ILE A 126 -23.00 71.66 6.83
N LYS A 127 -22.07 71.59 5.87
CA LYS A 127 -20.68 72.01 6.07
C LYS A 127 -20.58 73.49 6.44
N ASP A 128 -21.36 74.36 5.79
CA ASP A 128 -21.40 75.78 6.11
C ASP A 128 -22.05 76.06 7.48
N ALA A 129 -23.09 75.32 7.86
CA ALA A 129 -23.68 75.40 9.19
C ALA A 129 -22.72 74.93 10.29
N LEU A 130 -21.93 73.87 10.01
CA LEU A 130 -20.95 73.30 10.95
C LEU A 130 -19.74 74.21 11.18
N LYS A 131 -19.37 75.11 10.25
CA LYS A 131 -18.27 76.08 10.45
C LYS A 131 -18.48 76.96 11.69
N ASN A 132 -19.73 77.25 12.06
CA ASN A 132 -20.06 78.07 13.22
C ASN A 132 -20.13 77.27 14.53
N VAL A 133 -20.04 75.93 14.48
CA VAL A 133 -20.17 75.05 15.65
C VAL A 133 -18.93 75.12 16.54
N ASP A 134 -17.72 75.30 16.00
CA ASP A 134 -16.51 75.43 16.84
C ASP A 134 -16.58 76.66 17.74
N ALA A 135 -17.06 77.79 17.21
CA ALA A 135 -17.30 79.01 17.99
C ALA A 135 -18.45 78.85 18.99
N LEU A 136 -19.46 78.02 18.69
CA LEU A 136 -20.55 77.69 19.61
C LEU A 136 -20.10 76.73 20.73
N ASN A 137 -19.20 75.80 20.41
CA ASN A 137 -18.64 74.80 21.32
C ASN A 137 -17.82 75.48 22.44
N GLU A 138 -17.07 76.53 22.11
CA GLU A 138 -16.39 77.35 23.13
C GLU A 138 -17.41 78.10 24.03
N LYS A 139 -18.44 78.73 23.44
CA LYS A 139 -19.46 79.48 24.19
C LYS A 139 -20.34 78.60 25.09
N LEU A 140 -20.63 77.37 24.69
CA LEU A 140 -21.46 76.42 25.43
C LEU A 140 -20.64 75.49 26.35
N SER A 141 -19.33 75.72 26.48
CA SER A 141 -18.46 74.90 27.33
C SER A 141 -18.93 74.83 28.79
N GLU A 142 -19.44 75.93 29.36
CA GLU A 142 -20.01 75.99 30.71
C GLU A 142 -21.31 75.17 30.82
N VAL A 143 -22.21 75.26 29.83
CA VAL A 143 -23.45 74.47 29.78
C VAL A 143 -23.14 72.98 29.63
N ARG A 144 -22.10 72.63 28.87
CA ARG A 144 -21.64 71.25 28.71
C ARG A 144 -21.07 70.69 30.01
N LYS A 145 -20.27 71.46 30.76
CA LYS A 145 -19.80 71.06 32.09
C LYS A 145 -20.98 70.79 33.03
N GLU A 146 -22.00 71.64 33.01
CA GLU A 146 -23.17 71.47 33.86
C GLU A 146 -24.07 70.31 33.41
N HIS A 147 -24.22 70.09 32.10
CA HIS A 147 -24.89 68.92 31.54
C HIS A 147 -24.17 67.62 31.88
N VAL A 148 -22.83 67.60 31.85
CA VAL A 148 -22.03 66.45 32.29
C VAL A 148 -22.29 66.15 33.77
N LYS A 149 -22.30 67.16 34.65
CA LYS A 149 -22.65 66.97 36.06
C LYS A 149 -24.09 66.46 36.25
N HIS A 150 -25.07 67.02 35.52
CA HIS A 150 -26.45 66.56 35.60
C HIS A 150 -26.63 65.14 35.06
N SER A 151 -25.96 64.80 33.96
CA SER A 151 -25.94 63.45 33.39
C SER A 151 -25.29 62.46 34.36
N GLN A 152 -24.20 62.85 35.02
CA GLN A 152 -23.55 62.06 36.08
C GLN A 152 -24.47 61.83 37.27
N LEU A 153 -25.14 62.87 37.77
CA LEU A 153 -26.07 62.73 38.88
C LEU A 153 -27.28 61.88 38.50
N ALA A 154 -27.79 62.00 37.28
CA ALA A 154 -28.86 61.16 36.76
C ALA A 154 -28.43 59.68 36.66
N ALA A 155 -27.25 59.42 36.09
CA ALA A 155 -26.67 58.08 36.02
C ALA A 155 -26.39 57.50 37.42
N ALA A 156 -25.90 58.30 38.36
CA ALA A 156 -25.69 57.88 39.74
C ALA A 156 -27.01 57.54 40.44
N MET A 157 -28.07 58.33 40.25
CA MET A 157 -29.41 58.06 40.81
C MET A 157 -30.04 56.79 40.22
N GLU A 158 -29.87 56.55 38.92
CA GLU A 158 -30.34 55.32 38.26
C GLU A 158 -29.57 54.09 38.77
N ASN A 159 -28.23 54.17 38.79
CA ASN A 159 -27.38 53.08 39.25
C ASN A 159 -27.53 52.77 40.75
N LEU A 160 -27.83 53.76 41.60
CA LEU A 160 -28.11 53.58 43.03
C LEU A 160 -29.26 52.59 43.27
N LYS A 161 -30.30 52.64 42.44
CA LYS A 161 -31.44 51.70 42.53
C LYS A 161 -30.98 50.25 42.32
N HIS A 162 -30.06 50.04 41.38
CA HIS A 162 -29.53 48.72 41.06
C HIS A 162 -28.61 48.19 42.16
N ILE A 163 -27.75 49.05 42.75
CA ILE A 163 -26.79 48.67 43.81
C ILE A 163 -27.47 48.06 45.04
N PHE A 164 -28.60 48.62 45.50
CA PHE A 164 -29.32 48.10 46.68
C PHE A 164 -30.01 46.75 46.42
N THR A 165 -30.35 46.44 45.16
CA THR A 165 -31.03 45.20 44.79
C THR A 165 -30.08 44.05 44.44
N VAL A 166 -28.76 44.30 44.38
CA VAL A 166 -27.76 43.30 43.98
C VAL A 166 -27.78 42.05 44.88
N PRO A 167 -27.70 42.12 46.22
CA PRO A 167 -27.61 40.91 47.05
C PRO A 167 -28.86 40.02 46.95
N GLU A 168 -30.05 40.63 46.91
CA GLU A 168 -31.32 39.89 46.76
C GLU A 168 -31.43 39.24 45.37
N SER A 169 -30.98 39.95 44.33
CA SER A 169 -30.99 39.45 42.95
C SER A 169 -29.96 38.33 42.75
N VAL A 170 -28.81 38.41 43.42
CA VAL A 170 -27.78 37.36 43.44
C VAL A 170 -28.34 36.07 44.05
N GLU A 171 -29.03 36.16 45.20
CA GLU A 171 -29.60 34.98 45.86
C GLU A 171 -30.73 34.35 45.03
N LYS A 172 -31.65 35.15 44.49
CA LYS A 172 -32.69 34.66 43.56
C LYS A 172 -32.10 34.00 42.31
N THR A 173 -31.02 34.55 41.78
CA THR A 173 -30.31 33.96 40.63
C THR A 173 -29.72 32.60 40.99
N ARG A 174 -29.16 32.45 42.20
CA ARG A 174 -28.65 31.16 42.71
C ARG A 174 -29.75 30.12 42.85
N GLU A 175 -30.92 30.50 43.36
CA GLU A 175 -32.10 29.63 43.43
C GLU A 175 -32.53 29.17 42.03
N TRP A 176 -32.60 30.08 41.05
CA TRP A 176 -32.96 29.72 39.68
C TRP A 176 -31.94 28.81 38.99
N ILE A 177 -30.64 28.96 39.29
CA ILE A 177 -29.60 28.03 38.83
C ILE A 177 -29.83 26.64 39.44
N SER A 178 -30.12 26.58 40.74
CA SER A 178 -30.38 25.32 41.47
C SER A 178 -31.65 24.61 40.97
N ASP A 179 -32.69 25.38 40.64
CA ASP A 179 -33.95 24.90 40.06
C ASP A 179 -33.83 24.46 38.58
N GLY A 180 -32.69 24.70 37.91
CA GLY A 180 -32.51 24.42 36.49
C GLY A 180 -33.23 25.40 35.55
N LYS A 181 -33.70 26.55 36.05
CA LYS A 181 -34.36 27.62 35.29
C LYS A 181 -33.33 28.54 34.63
N LEU A 182 -32.51 27.96 33.74
CA LEU A 182 -31.30 28.60 33.19
C LEU A 182 -31.54 29.93 32.45
N LEU A 183 -32.70 30.10 31.79
CA LEU A 183 -33.02 31.34 31.07
C LEU A 183 -33.25 32.53 32.01
N TYR A 184 -34.01 32.32 33.09
CA TYR A 184 -34.27 33.36 34.08
C TYR A 184 -33.00 33.70 34.87
N ALA A 185 -32.20 32.68 35.19
CA ALA A 185 -30.89 32.86 35.79
C ALA A 185 -29.96 33.69 34.90
N HIS A 186 -29.90 33.39 33.60
CA HIS A 186 -29.07 34.13 32.64
C HIS A 186 -29.52 35.58 32.47
N GLN A 187 -30.84 35.83 32.35
CA GLN A 187 -31.37 37.19 32.24
C GLN A 187 -30.98 38.05 33.46
N SER A 188 -31.20 37.53 34.66
CA SER A 188 -30.84 38.22 35.90
C SER A 188 -29.33 38.44 36.03
N LEU A 189 -28.52 37.44 35.64
CA LEU A 189 -27.07 37.58 35.58
C LEU A 189 -26.65 38.68 34.59
N MET A 190 -27.28 38.75 33.42
CA MET A 190 -26.99 39.77 32.41
C MET A 190 -27.34 41.17 32.92
N ASP A 191 -28.46 41.35 33.63
CA ASP A 191 -28.83 42.63 34.23
C ASP A 191 -27.83 43.07 35.31
N LEU A 192 -27.33 42.12 36.11
CA LEU A 192 -26.30 42.37 37.12
C LEU A 192 -24.93 42.70 36.49
N GLU A 193 -24.52 41.96 35.45
CA GLU A 193 -23.29 42.22 34.70
C GLU A 193 -23.35 43.57 33.97
N ASN A 194 -24.47 43.90 33.31
CA ASN A 194 -24.66 45.20 32.65
C ASN A 194 -24.59 46.37 33.64
N SER A 195 -25.16 46.21 34.85
CA SER A 195 -25.09 47.23 35.91
C SER A 195 -23.66 47.44 36.39
N ARG A 196 -22.93 46.34 36.62
CA ARG A 196 -21.50 46.36 36.99
C ARG A 196 -20.66 47.02 35.90
N ASP A 197 -20.84 46.61 34.65
CA ASP A 197 -20.03 47.02 33.51
C ASP A 197 -20.30 48.49 33.16
N SER A 198 -21.54 48.96 33.30
CA SER A 198 -21.91 50.37 33.14
C SER A 198 -21.25 51.26 34.20
N LEU A 199 -21.24 50.82 35.47
CA LEU A 199 -20.55 51.51 36.56
C LEU A 199 -19.02 51.55 36.33
N LEU A 200 -18.44 50.44 35.88
CA LEU A 200 -17.01 50.38 35.56
C LEU A 200 -16.64 51.22 34.34
N PHE A 201 -17.51 51.30 33.34
CA PHE A 201 -17.29 52.13 32.15
C PHE A 201 -17.35 53.62 32.47
N GLU A 202 -18.30 54.06 33.29
CA GLU A 202 -18.37 55.45 33.76
C GLU A 202 -17.13 55.81 34.59
N LEU A 203 -16.64 54.90 35.44
CA LEU A 203 -15.36 55.09 36.14
C LEU A 203 -14.17 55.18 35.16
N HIS A 204 -14.16 54.36 34.10
CA HIS A 204 -13.10 54.35 33.10
C HIS A 204 -13.04 55.63 32.24
N LYS A 205 -14.19 56.24 31.92
CA LYS A 205 -14.23 57.54 31.22
C LYS A 205 -13.51 58.66 31.98
N HIS A 206 -13.41 58.53 33.30
CA HIS A 206 -12.72 59.49 34.15
C HIS A 206 -11.26 59.05 34.34
N ALA A 207 -10.36 59.58 33.50
CA ALA A 207 -8.91 59.30 33.46
C ALA A 207 -8.10 59.75 34.71
N GLY A 208 -8.68 59.66 35.90
CA GLY A 208 -8.08 60.00 37.19
C GLY A 208 -8.79 59.39 38.41
N ALA A 209 -9.69 58.40 38.22
CA ALA A 209 -10.36 57.73 39.33
C ALA A 209 -9.35 56.94 40.20
N PRO A 210 -9.48 56.94 41.55
CA PRO A 210 -8.63 56.16 42.43
C PRO A 210 -8.75 54.67 42.10
N GLN A 211 -7.63 53.96 41.90
CA GLN A 211 -7.62 52.50 41.70
C GLN A 211 -8.32 51.74 42.84
N GLY A 212 -8.45 52.35 44.02
CA GLY A 212 -9.21 51.82 45.16
C GLY A 212 -10.71 51.67 44.89
N ASP A 213 -11.34 52.61 44.20
CA ASP A 213 -12.79 52.59 43.94
C ASP A 213 -13.16 51.52 42.91
N GLN A 214 -12.29 51.33 41.91
CA GLN A 214 -12.41 50.22 40.96
C GLN A 214 -12.30 48.87 41.67
N ARG A 215 -11.36 48.71 42.61
CA ARG A 215 -11.21 47.48 43.40
C ARG A 215 -12.39 47.22 44.34
N LEU A 216 -12.92 48.26 44.98
CA LEU A 216 -14.11 48.15 45.83
C LEU A 216 -15.33 47.68 45.03
N LEU A 217 -15.55 48.26 43.84
CA LEU A 217 -16.65 47.87 42.97
C LEU A 217 -16.50 46.43 42.46
N ILE A 218 -15.30 46.03 42.06
CA ILE A 218 -15.00 44.64 41.67
C ILE A 218 -15.25 43.69 42.85
N SER A 219 -14.87 44.07 44.08
CA SER A 219 -15.10 43.25 45.27
C SER A 219 -16.59 43.12 45.62
N TYR A 220 -17.39 44.17 45.43
CA TYR A 220 -18.83 44.15 45.69
C TYR A 220 -19.58 43.23 44.72
N PHE A 221 -19.16 43.21 43.44
CA PHE A 221 -19.75 42.36 42.41
C PHE A 221 -19.06 40.98 42.28
N ALA A 222 -18.20 40.59 43.21
CA ALA A 222 -17.48 39.30 43.15
C ALA A 222 -18.43 38.10 43.10
N ASP A 223 -19.56 38.17 43.81
CA ASP A 223 -20.58 37.11 43.80
C ASP A 223 -21.26 36.95 42.43
N VAL A 224 -21.31 38.00 41.61
CA VAL A 224 -21.84 37.94 40.24
C VAL A 224 -20.91 37.10 39.35
N SER A 225 -19.60 37.30 39.47
CA SER A 225 -18.61 36.46 38.78
C SER A 225 -18.68 34.99 39.25
N ALA A 226 -19.01 34.75 40.52
CA ALA A 226 -19.24 33.39 41.03
C ALA A 226 -20.52 32.75 40.46
N LEU A 227 -21.63 33.49 40.37
CA LEU A 227 -22.87 33.04 39.72
C LEU A 227 -22.64 32.71 38.24
N SER A 228 -21.85 33.51 37.54
CA SER A 228 -21.47 33.28 36.13
C SER A 228 -20.80 31.91 35.97
N LYS A 229 -19.89 31.54 36.90
CA LYS A 229 -19.23 30.22 36.93
C LYS A 229 -20.19 29.09 37.29
N GLU A 230 -21.12 29.32 38.21
CA GLU A 230 -22.11 28.32 38.63
C GLU A 230 -23.13 28.02 37.52
N LEU A 231 -23.60 29.05 36.81
CA LEU A 231 -24.44 28.90 35.64
C LEU A 231 -23.73 28.14 34.52
N LEU A 232 -22.46 28.49 34.24
CA LEU A 232 -21.64 27.76 33.28
C LEU A 232 -21.50 26.29 33.70
N LYS A 233 -21.29 25.99 34.99
CA LYS A 233 -21.21 24.60 35.48
C LYS A 233 -22.49 23.81 35.19
N GLN A 234 -23.68 24.38 35.39
CA GLN A 234 -24.95 23.71 35.06
C GLN A 234 -25.13 23.50 33.55
N ILE A 235 -24.71 24.47 32.73
CA ILE A 235 -24.67 24.34 31.27
C ILE A 235 -23.76 23.18 30.87
N LYS A 236 -22.53 23.12 31.42
CA LYS A 236 -21.58 22.03 31.18
C LYS A 236 -22.16 20.66 31.53
N LEU A 237 -22.81 20.53 32.70
CA LEU A 237 -23.44 19.27 33.12
C LEU A 237 -24.54 18.82 32.16
N THR A 238 -25.32 19.76 31.61
CA THR A 238 -26.34 19.47 30.59
C THR A 238 -25.68 19.00 29.29
N LEU A 239 -24.60 19.67 28.87
CA LEU A 239 -23.87 19.34 27.64
C LEU A 239 -23.11 18.01 27.71
N VAL A 240 -22.54 17.62 28.86
CA VAL A 240 -21.90 16.29 29.04
C VAL A 240 -22.88 15.17 28.71
N ARG A 241 -24.17 15.36 29.03
CA ARG A 241 -25.22 14.35 28.84
C ARG A 241 -26.02 14.56 27.56
N THR A 242 -25.54 15.37 26.61
CA THR A 242 -26.28 15.77 25.40
C THR A 242 -26.99 14.60 24.72
N LEU A 243 -26.28 13.50 24.42
CA LEU A 243 -26.86 12.35 23.70
C LEU A 243 -28.00 11.66 24.48
N ASN A 244 -27.99 11.72 25.82
CA ASN A 244 -29.05 11.17 26.66
C ASN A 244 -30.19 12.17 26.87
N VAL A 245 -29.86 13.45 27.05
CA VAL A 245 -30.83 14.52 27.26
C VAL A 245 -31.64 14.77 26.00
N VAL A 246 -31.02 14.78 24.82
CA VAL A 246 -31.71 14.96 23.53
C VAL A 246 -32.77 13.88 23.28
N ARG A 247 -32.54 12.64 23.75
CA ARG A 247 -33.52 11.54 23.66
C ARG A 247 -34.76 11.74 24.53
N LYS A 248 -34.64 12.45 25.67
CA LYS A 248 -35.72 12.65 26.64
C LYS A 248 -36.35 14.05 26.55
N GLU A 249 -35.51 15.07 26.63
CA GLU A 249 -35.87 16.48 26.76
C GLU A 249 -34.93 17.39 25.92
N PRO A 250 -35.10 17.46 24.60
CA PRO A 250 -34.22 18.25 23.71
C PRO A 250 -34.23 19.75 24.02
N LYS A 251 -35.31 20.25 24.65
CA LYS A 251 -35.46 21.67 25.03
C LYS A 251 -34.36 22.16 25.98
N LEU A 252 -33.85 21.30 26.86
CA LEU A 252 -32.79 21.66 27.80
C LEU A 252 -31.47 21.95 27.08
N VAL A 253 -31.14 21.14 26.06
CA VAL A 253 -29.94 21.34 25.24
C VAL A 253 -30.08 22.58 24.37
N VAL A 254 -31.24 22.79 23.74
CA VAL A 254 -31.52 24.04 22.99
C VAL A 254 -31.34 25.26 23.89
N THR A 255 -31.83 25.19 25.13
CA THR A 255 -31.69 26.29 26.10
C THR A 255 -30.23 26.55 26.43
N ALA A 256 -29.46 25.51 26.77
CA ALA A 256 -28.03 25.61 27.03
C ALA A 256 -27.25 26.22 25.85
N LEU A 257 -27.50 25.74 24.62
CA LEU A 257 -26.84 26.24 23.41
C LEU A 257 -27.21 27.68 23.07
N ARG A 258 -28.48 28.06 23.28
CA ARG A 258 -28.93 29.46 23.10
C ARG A 258 -28.21 30.42 24.05
N LEU A 259 -27.97 29.99 25.29
CA LEU A 259 -27.21 30.77 26.26
C LEU A 259 -25.75 30.93 25.83
N VAL A 260 -25.12 29.85 25.34
CA VAL A 260 -23.75 29.87 24.81
C VAL A 260 -23.63 30.84 23.62
N GLU A 261 -24.51 30.74 22.62
CA GLU A 261 -24.49 31.65 21.46
C GLU A 261 -24.76 33.10 21.83
N ARG A 262 -25.61 33.33 22.84
CA ARG A 262 -25.90 34.69 23.34
C ARG A 262 -24.69 35.30 24.04
N GLU A 263 -23.99 34.54 24.89
CA GLU A 263 -22.76 35.00 25.53
C GLU A 263 -21.64 35.26 24.52
N GLU A 264 -21.51 34.41 23.50
CA GLU A 264 -20.54 34.61 22.42
C GLU A 264 -20.87 35.86 21.58
N ALA A 265 -22.15 36.16 21.37
CA ALA A 265 -22.56 37.40 20.71
C ALA A 265 -22.24 38.64 21.56
N ILE A 266 -22.41 38.55 22.88
CA ILE A 266 -22.01 39.61 23.81
C ILE A 266 -20.50 39.80 23.77
N ASP A 267 -19.70 38.73 23.84
CA ASP A 267 -18.24 38.79 23.74
C ASP A 267 -17.78 39.50 22.44
N ARG A 268 -18.39 39.18 21.29
CA ARG A 268 -18.10 39.88 20.02
C ARG A 268 -18.44 41.37 20.07
N MET A 269 -19.59 41.74 20.65
CA MET A 269 -19.98 43.14 20.81
C MET A 269 -19.01 43.88 21.72
N THR A 270 -18.66 43.29 22.86
CA THR A 270 -17.74 43.87 23.83
C THR A 270 -16.33 44.08 23.25
N LEU A 271 -15.81 43.11 22.49
CA LEU A 271 -14.53 43.26 21.79
C LEU A 271 -14.57 44.38 20.74
N SER A 272 -15.69 44.54 20.01
CA SER A 272 -15.88 45.67 19.09
C SER A 272 -15.88 47.00 19.84
N CYS A 273 -16.59 47.09 20.96
CA CYS A 273 -16.61 48.29 21.81
C CYS A 273 -15.24 48.59 22.42
N GLN A 274 -14.42 47.57 22.74
CA GLN A 274 -13.05 47.75 23.21
C GLN A 274 -12.18 48.44 22.17
N ASN A 275 -12.30 48.05 20.89
CA ASN A 275 -11.55 48.69 19.80
C ASN A 275 -11.88 50.19 19.65
N GLU A 276 -13.13 50.58 19.96
CA GLU A 276 -13.59 51.98 19.85
C GLU A 276 -13.32 52.81 21.12
N THR A 277 -13.47 52.20 22.30
CA THR A 277 -13.50 52.92 23.60
C THR A 277 -12.31 52.62 24.51
N GLY A 278 -11.50 51.60 24.19
CA GLY A 278 -10.38 51.13 25.00
C GLY A 278 -10.77 50.39 26.28
N PHE A 279 -12.08 50.24 26.58
CA PHE A 279 -12.58 49.60 27.78
C PHE A 279 -12.97 48.13 27.53
N LEU A 280 -12.58 47.24 28.44
CA LEU A 280 -13.01 45.84 28.48
C LEU A 280 -13.55 45.53 29.88
N PRO A 281 -14.80 45.07 30.02
CA PRO A 281 -15.34 44.61 31.28
C PRO A 281 -14.53 43.47 31.91
N PRO A 282 -14.52 43.36 33.25
CA PRO A 282 -13.87 42.24 33.93
C PRO A 282 -14.58 40.93 33.57
N ASP A 283 -13.78 39.86 33.41
CA ASP A 283 -14.21 38.51 33.04
C ASP A 283 -14.67 38.31 31.57
N ARG A 284 -14.42 39.28 30.67
CA ARG A 284 -14.68 39.18 29.22
C ARG A 284 -13.36 39.13 28.43
N PRO A 285 -13.28 38.40 27.29
CA PRO A 285 -14.29 37.48 26.75
C PRO A 285 -14.41 36.20 27.60
N LYS A 286 -15.61 35.65 27.71
CA LYS A 286 -15.87 34.42 28.48
C LYS A 286 -15.64 33.14 27.67
N MET A 287 -15.74 33.18 26.34
CA MET A 287 -15.47 32.05 25.44
C MET A 287 -16.28 30.78 25.79
N TRP A 288 -17.57 30.93 26.11
CA TRP A 288 -18.42 29.80 26.48
C TRP A 288 -18.57 28.77 25.36
N LYS A 289 -18.38 29.17 24.11
CA LYS A 289 -18.38 28.27 22.96
C LYS A 289 -17.22 27.26 23.03
N ASP A 290 -16.02 27.72 23.36
CA ASP A 290 -14.83 26.85 23.49
C ASP A 290 -14.97 25.89 24.67
N GLU A 291 -15.52 26.38 25.79
CA GLU A 291 -15.84 25.55 26.95
C GLU A 291 -16.91 24.50 26.64
N ALA A 292 -17.95 24.87 25.87
CA ALA A 292 -18.98 23.93 25.41
C ALA A 292 -18.39 22.86 24.47
N MET A 293 -17.54 23.26 23.52
CA MET A 293 -16.85 22.34 22.61
C MET A 293 -15.92 21.37 23.37
N SER A 294 -15.14 21.88 24.32
CA SER A 294 -14.25 21.08 25.18
C SER A 294 -15.04 20.04 26.00
N VAL A 295 -16.19 20.43 26.56
CA VAL A 295 -17.05 19.55 27.35
C VAL A 295 -17.70 18.46 26.50
N LEU A 296 -18.17 18.80 25.29
CA LEU A 296 -18.71 17.81 24.36
C LEU A 296 -17.63 16.82 23.91
N ARG A 297 -16.42 17.30 23.62
CA ARG A 297 -15.25 16.46 23.27
C ARG A 297 -14.90 15.51 24.43
N SER A 298 -14.77 16.02 25.65
CA SER A 298 -14.48 15.21 26.84
C SER A 298 -15.58 14.19 27.12
N ALA A 299 -16.85 14.53 26.89
CA ALA A 299 -17.95 13.59 27.04
C ALA A 299 -17.85 12.41 26.05
N VAL A 300 -17.47 12.67 24.80
CA VAL A 300 -17.20 11.61 23.81
C VAL A 300 -16.00 10.76 24.23
N GLN A 301 -14.89 11.39 24.62
CA GLN A 301 -13.68 10.69 25.07
C GLN A 301 -13.95 9.75 26.25
N ASN A 302 -14.65 10.23 27.29
CA ASN A 302 -15.03 9.41 28.45
C ASN A 302 -15.92 8.21 28.08
N ARG A 303 -16.73 8.31 27.02
CA ARG A 303 -17.57 7.18 26.54
C ARG A 303 -16.74 6.10 25.84
N VAL A 304 -15.72 6.50 25.09
CA VAL A 304 -14.81 5.56 24.42
C VAL A 304 -13.87 4.90 25.45
N GLU A 305 -13.32 5.68 26.38
CA GLU A 305 -12.49 5.16 27.48
C GLU A 305 -13.28 4.26 28.43
N GLY A 306 -14.53 4.62 28.75
CA GLY A 306 -15.41 3.84 29.63
C GLY A 306 -15.84 2.47 29.06
N ASN A 307 -15.61 2.22 27.77
CA ASN A 307 -15.82 0.91 27.14
C ASN A 307 -14.57 0.01 27.16
N ARG A 308 -13.44 0.47 27.72
CA ARG A 308 -12.24 -0.36 27.84
C ARG A 308 -12.52 -1.54 28.79
N PRO A 309 -12.19 -2.79 28.41
CA PRO A 309 -12.32 -3.93 29.30
C PRO A 309 -11.33 -3.80 30.47
N ALA A 310 -11.74 -4.24 31.66
CA ALA A 310 -10.97 -4.05 32.90
C ALA A 310 -9.71 -4.93 33.00
N GLU A 311 -9.62 -6.03 32.24
CA GLU A 311 -8.49 -6.98 32.29
C GLU A 311 -8.10 -7.48 30.90
N ARG A 312 -6.83 -7.25 30.50
CA ARG A 312 -6.24 -7.72 29.22
C ARG A 312 -6.01 -9.24 29.21
N GLU A 313 -5.79 -9.84 30.37
CA GLU A 313 -5.24 -11.20 30.50
C GLU A 313 -6.29 -12.31 30.46
N THR A 314 -7.57 -12.01 30.72
CA THR A 314 -8.61 -13.04 30.89
C THR A 314 -9.29 -13.45 29.58
N THR A 315 -9.19 -12.65 28.51
CA THR A 315 -9.89 -12.92 27.24
C THR A 315 -8.95 -12.80 26.03
N LYS A 316 -8.62 -13.93 25.39
CA LYS A 316 -7.76 -13.96 24.18
C LYS A 316 -8.28 -13.09 23.00
N THR A 317 -9.57 -12.74 23.00
CA THR A 317 -10.23 -11.93 21.97
C THR A 317 -10.68 -10.56 22.47
N TRP A 318 -10.08 -10.05 23.57
CA TRP A 318 -10.49 -8.79 24.20
C TRP A 318 -10.47 -7.62 23.21
N LEU A 319 -9.45 -7.53 22.34
CA LEU A 319 -9.31 -6.44 21.37
C LEU A 319 -10.42 -6.48 20.33
N THR A 320 -10.77 -7.67 19.84
CA THR A 320 -11.88 -7.86 18.89
C THR A 320 -13.22 -7.44 19.52
N LEU A 321 -13.48 -7.85 20.77
CA LEU A 321 -14.70 -7.48 21.49
C LEU A 321 -14.76 -5.97 21.76
N TYR A 322 -13.63 -5.37 22.12
CA TYR A 322 -13.50 -3.94 22.39
C TYR A 322 -13.77 -3.11 21.13
N LEU A 323 -13.10 -3.42 20.01
CA LEU A 323 -13.27 -2.70 18.75
C LEU A 323 -14.68 -2.86 18.18
N GLU A 324 -15.31 -4.02 18.38
CA GLU A 324 -16.70 -4.25 17.99
C GLU A 324 -17.69 -3.47 18.87
N SER A 325 -17.43 -3.40 20.18
CA SER A 325 -18.23 -2.60 21.12
C SER A 325 -18.14 -1.11 20.79
N ILE A 326 -16.94 -0.63 20.46
CA ILE A 326 -16.71 0.73 19.95
C ILE A 326 -17.49 0.97 18.67
N ARG A 327 -17.41 0.04 17.70
CA ARG A 327 -18.10 0.16 16.41
C ARG A 327 -19.61 0.33 16.63
N SER A 328 -20.21 -0.49 17.49
CA SER A 328 -21.63 -0.39 17.85
C SER A 328 -21.95 0.94 18.53
N LEU A 329 -21.13 1.36 19.50
CA LEU A 329 -21.29 2.62 20.23
C LEU A 329 -21.30 3.83 19.28
N ILE A 330 -20.32 3.90 18.37
CA ILE A 330 -20.18 5.00 17.41
C ILE A 330 -21.40 5.04 16.49
N LEU A 331 -21.85 3.90 15.97
CA LEU A 331 -23.02 3.86 15.10
C LEU A 331 -24.30 4.29 15.81
N GLU A 332 -24.52 3.83 17.04
CA GLU A 332 -25.70 4.21 17.83
C GLU A 332 -25.70 5.70 18.17
N ASP A 333 -24.55 6.24 18.57
CA ASP A 333 -24.43 7.63 18.96
C ASP A 333 -24.48 8.56 17.75
N LEU A 334 -23.80 8.25 16.64
CA LEU A 334 -23.90 9.02 15.40
C LEU A 334 -25.31 8.99 14.81
N LYS A 335 -26.03 7.88 14.93
CA LYS A 335 -27.45 7.82 14.54
C LYS A 335 -28.29 8.81 15.34
N VAL A 336 -28.01 8.95 16.63
CA VAL A 336 -28.72 9.90 17.51
C VAL A 336 -28.28 11.34 17.26
N VAL A 337 -27.01 11.58 16.97
CA VAL A 337 -26.52 12.89 16.54
C VAL A 337 -27.26 13.32 15.26
N ASN A 338 -27.30 12.44 14.26
CA ASN A 338 -27.94 12.70 12.98
C ASN A 338 -29.46 12.95 13.13
N GLN A 339 -30.17 12.06 13.82
CA GLN A 339 -31.63 12.13 13.89
C GLN A 339 -32.15 13.18 14.87
N LEU A 340 -31.47 13.40 16.00
CA LEU A 340 -32.00 14.18 17.11
C LEU A 340 -31.17 15.42 17.45
N CYS A 341 -29.86 15.45 17.18
CA CYS A 341 -29.03 16.64 17.51
C CYS A 341 -29.02 17.68 16.38
N VAL A 342 -29.07 17.27 15.12
CA VAL A 342 -29.15 18.19 13.95
C VAL A 342 -30.26 19.26 14.10
N PRO A 343 -31.51 18.94 14.50
CA PRO A 343 -32.55 19.97 14.66
C PRO A 343 -32.41 20.83 15.92
N VAL A 344 -31.57 20.44 16.89
CA VAL A 344 -31.41 21.11 18.20
C VAL A 344 -30.29 22.14 18.14
N PHE A 345 -29.22 21.85 17.40
CA PHE A 345 -28.03 22.69 17.34
C PHE A 345 -28.10 23.72 16.20
N PRO A 346 -27.34 24.83 16.31
CA PRO A 346 -27.21 25.79 15.23
C PRO A 346 -26.56 25.19 13.97
N PRO A 347 -27.00 25.55 12.75
CA PRO A 347 -26.51 24.97 11.51
C PRO A 347 -25.02 25.26 11.25
N HIS A 348 -24.51 26.40 11.71
CA HIS A 348 -23.09 26.78 11.56
C HIS A 348 -22.13 25.95 12.42
N TRP A 349 -22.63 25.15 13.37
CA TRP A 349 -21.78 24.26 14.19
C TRP A 349 -21.40 22.97 13.47
N ASN A 350 -22.09 22.63 12.38
CA ASN A 350 -21.90 21.36 11.65
C ASN A 350 -21.73 20.15 12.59
N VAL A 351 -22.74 19.93 13.44
CA VAL A 351 -22.66 19.00 14.58
C VAL A 351 -22.31 17.58 14.18
N CYS A 352 -22.77 17.14 13.02
CA CYS A 352 -22.41 15.85 12.44
C CYS A 352 -20.90 15.73 12.25
N GLN A 353 -20.25 16.70 11.59
CA GLN A 353 -18.79 16.73 11.43
C GLN A 353 -18.09 16.84 12.79
N MET A 354 -18.57 17.71 13.66
CA MET A 354 -17.97 17.94 14.97
C MET A 354 -17.92 16.66 15.83
N PHE A 355 -19.03 15.92 15.92
CA PHE A 355 -19.04 14.65 16.66
C PHE A 355 -18.23 13.56 15.96
N LEU A 356 -18.19 13.52 14.62
CA LEU A 356 -17.30 12.61 13.88
C LEU A 356 -15.83 12.86 14.23
N ASP A 357 -15.40 14.13 14.22
CA ASP A 357 -14.05 14.51 14.59
C ASP A 357 -13.73 14.18 16.04
N PHE A 358 -14.68 14.37 16.97
CA PHE A 358 -14.49 13.98 18.38
C PHE A 358 -14.33 12.47 18.56
N TYR A 359 -15.13 11.65 17.87
CA TYR A 359 -14.98 10.19 17.92
C TYR A 359 -13.68 9.74 17.26
N HIS A 360 -13.31 10.36 16.13
CA HIS A 360 -12.07 10.07 15.44
C HIS A 360 -10.85 10.38 16.30
N ASP A 361 -10.77 11.59 16.87
CA ASP A 361 -9.66 12.00 17.73
C ASP A 361 -9.58 11.11 18.98
N ALA A 362 -10.71 10.82 19.62
CA ALA A 362 -10.75 9.92 20.77
C ALA A 362 -10.27 8.51 20.41
N LEU A 363 -10.67 7.97 19.26
CA LEU A 363 -10.19 6.66 18.82
C LEU A 363 -8.70 6.68 18.49
N ARG A 364 -8.20 7.73 17.84
CA ARG A 364 -6.78 7.87 17.52
C ARG A 364 -5.95 7.85 18.79
N ASP A 365 -6.32 8.66 19.79
CA ASP A 365 -5.61 8.73 21.07
C ASP A 365 -5.66 7.37 21.81
N ASN A 366 -6.80 6.69 21.78
CA ASN A 366 -6.94 5.34 22.35
C ASN A 366 -6.03 4.32 21.64
N ILE A 367 -6.00 4.31 20.31
CA ILE A 367 -5.18 3.37 19.54
C ILE A 367 -3.69 3.68 19.73
N GLU A 368 -3.29 4.94 19.75
CA GLU A 368 -1.91 5.35 20.04
C GLU A 368 -1.45 4.85 21.42
N GLU A 369 -2.33 4.91 22.43
CA GLU A 369 -2.05 4.34 23.76
C GLU A 369 -1.95 2.81 23.72
N LEU A 370 -2.84 2.13 22.99
CA LEU A 370 -2.78 0.68 22.80
C LEU A 370 -1.47 0.22 22.14
N VAL A 371 -1.04 0.94 21.10
CA VAL A 371 0.23 0.68 20.41
C VAL A 371 1.42 0.92 21.35
N ARG A 372 1.37 1.98 22.16
CA ARG A 372 2.42 2.27 23.16
C ARG A 372 2.53 1.21 24.25
N ASN A 373 1.40 0.61 24.64
CA ASN A 373 1.33 -0.47 25.62
C ASN A 373 1.79 -1.84 25.07
N GLY A 374 2.13 -1.88 23.77
CA GLY A 374 2.59 -3.08 23.07
C GLY A 374 1.43 -4.00 22.70
N LEU A 375 1.36 -4.40 21.44
CA LEU A 375 0.41 -5.39 20.93
C LEU A 375 1.09 -6.77 20.90
N VAL A 376 0.31 -7.84 20.85
CA VAL A 376 0.83 -9.22 20.80
C VAL A 376 0.24 -10.00 19.64
N ASP A 377 1.09 -10.63 18.82
CA ASP A 377 0.72 -11.61 17.79
C ASP A 377 -0.45 -11.13 16.88
N ASP A 378 -1.63 -11.72 17.06
CA ASP A 378 -2.82 -11.48 16.24
C ASP A 378 -3.44 -10.10 16.50
N GLU A 379 -3.11 -9.45 17.63
CA GLU A 379 -3.59 -8.10 17.96
C GLU A 379 -3.16 -7.07 16.91
N TYR A 380 -1.95 -7.22 16.33
CA TYR A 380 -1.48 -6.38 15.22
C TYR A 380 -2.36 -6.55 13.97
N LEU A 381 -2.64 -7.80 13.60
CA LEU A 381 -3.47 -8.12 12.43
C LEU A 381 -4.90 -7.62 12.61
N PHE A 382 -5.48 -7.81 13.80
CA PHE A 382 -6.83 -7.34 14.10
C PHE A 382 -6.92 -5.82 14.09
N LEU A 383 -5.96 -5.12 14.71
CA LEU A 383 -5.96 -3.65 14.72
C LEU A 383 -5.79 -3.09 13.30
N LEU A 384 -4.83 -3.62 12.53
CA LEU A 384 -4.58 -3.18 11.16
C LEU A 384 -5.79 -3.46 10.27
N ASN A 385 -6.40 -4.65 10.36
CA ASN A 385 -7.62 -4.95 9.62
C ASN A 385 -8.77 -4.00 10.01
N TRP A 386 -8.92 -3.71 11.31
CA TRP A 386 -10.00 -2.85 11.77
C TRP A 386 -9.80 -1.40 11.31
N ALA A 387 -8.59 -0.86 11.45
CA ALA A 387 -8.26 0.52 11.06
C ALA A 387 -8.31 0.73 9.54
N CYS A 388 -7.81 -0.23 8.76
CA CYS A 388 -7.71 -0.11 7.30
C CYS A 388 -8.98 -0.56 6.56
N ASN A 389 -9.70 -1.57 7.07
CA ASN A 389 -10.86 -2.14 6.39
C ASN A 389 -12.16 -1.82 7.14
N THR A 390 -12.31 -2.21 8.40
CA THR A 390 -13.61 -2.11 9.10
C THR A 390 -14.04 -0.67 9.35
N TYR A 391 -13.17 0.19 9.87
CA TYR A 391 -13.46 1.59 10.19
C TYR A 391 -13.90 2.42 8.97
N PRO A 392 -13.14 2.45 7.85
CA PRO A 392 -13.57 3.18 6.65
C PRO A 392 -14.68 2.47 5.86
N SER A 393 -15.01 1.21 6.15
CA SER A 393 -16.04 0.47 5.41
C SER A 393 -17.47 0.89 5.74
N ALA A 394 -18.41 0.34 4.97
CA ALA A 394 -19.85 0.44 5.20
C ALA A 394 -20.31 -0.14 6.54
N GLU A 395 -19.45 -0.88 7.26
CA GLU A 395 -19.76 -1.46 8.57
C GLU A 395 -19.63 -0.45 9.71
N CYS A 396 -18.94 0.69 9.49
CA CYS A 396 -18.75 1.73 10.49
C CYS A 396 -19.00 3.12 9.88
N MET A 397 -17.96 3.81 9.40
CA MET A 397 -18.07 5.22 9.01
C MET A 397 -18.87 5.44 7.71
N ASN A 398 -18.90 4.45 6.81
CA ASN A 398 -19.65 4.51 5.55
C ASN A 398 -21.05 3.87 5.63
N HIS A 399 -21.57 3.62 6.84
CA HIS A 399 -22.89 3.00 7.01
C HIS A 399 -24.02 3.90 6.49
N HIS A 400 -25.03 3.30 5.85
CA HIS A 400 -26.13 4.03 5.19
C HIS A 400 -26.89 5.01 6.11
N SER A 401 -27.09 4.63 7.38
CA SER A 401 -27.77 5.47 8.37
C SER A 401 -26.99 6.73 8.78
N VAL A 402 -25.68 6.70 8.55
CA VAL A 402 -24.74 7.80 8.81
C VAL A 402 -24.59 8.63 7.53
N ARG A 403 -24.42 7.97 6.36
CA ARG A 403 -24.14 8.62 5.07
C ARG A 403 -25.28 9.43 4.43
N SER A 404 -26.55 9.10 4.73
CA SER A 404 -27.74 9.70 4.05
C SER A 404 -27.86 11.24 4.13
N GLN A 405 -27.14 11.90 5.05
CA GLN A 405 -27.06 13.37 5.15
C GLN A 405 -25.60 13.88 5.29
N MET A 406 -24.62 12.99 5.09
CA MET A 406 -23.18 13.23 5.31
C MET A 406 -22.35 13.12 4.02
N GLU A 407 -22.97 13.22 2.84
CA GLU A 407 -22.29 13.04 1.53
C GLU A 407 -21.11 14.01 1.28
N ASN A 408 -21.05 15.13 2.01
CA ASN A 408 -20.00 16.14 1.89
C ASN A 408 -19.02 16.16 3.09
N LEU A 409 -19.06 15.16 3.99
CA LEU A 409 -18.20 15.13 5.18
C LEU A 409 -16.88 14.39 4.91
N GLU A 410 -15.77 14.97 5.38
CA GLU A 410 -14.44 14.41 5.22
C GLU A 410 -14.17 13.34 6.30
N ILE A 411 -14.18 12.07 5.92
CA ILE A 411 -13.75 10.97 6.79
C ILE A 411 -12.23 10.85 6.66
N ARG A 412 -11.51 11.29 7.70
CA ARG A 412 -10.06 11.13 7.79
C ARG A 412 -9.69 9.67 8.11
N PRO A 413 -8.61 9.13 7.53
CA PRO A 413 -8.12 7.80 7.87
C PRO A 413 -7.68 7.76 9.33
N LEU A 414 -8.01 6.68 10.05
CA LEU A 414 -7.75 6.56 11.49
C LEU A 414 -6.27 6.52 11.84
N LEU A 415 -5.48 5.91 10.96
CA LEU A 415 -4.03 5.85 11.06
C LEU A 415 -3.42 6.47 9.81
N GLU A 416 -2.39 7.28 10.00
CA GLU A 416 -1.59 7.79 8.89
C GLU A 416 -0.75 6.67 8.27
N LYS A 417 -0.33 6.85 7.01
CA LYS A 417 0.46 5.84 6.28
C LYS A 417 1.74 5.45 7.03
N GLU A 418 2.41 6.44 7.63
CA GLU A 418 3.64 6.24 8.41
C GLU A 418 3.40 5.39 9.67
N GLN A 419 2.25 5.59 10.34
CA GLN A 419 1.85 4.79 11.50
C GLN A 419 1.52 3.35 11.09
N ILE A 420 0.84 3.16 9.96
CA ILE A 420 0.53 1.85 9.39
C ILE A 420 1.83 1.09 9.04
N GLU A 421 2.77 1.75 8.36
CA GLU A 421 4.07 1.16 8.02
C GLU A 421 4.88 0.79 9.27
N SER A 422 4.86 1.64 10.31
CA SER A 422 5.49 1.36 11.60
C SER A 422 4.91 0.11 12.26
N LEU A 423 3.57 -0.02 12.29
CA LEU A 423 2.88 -1.19 12.85
C LEU A 423 3.17 -2.47 12.06
N ILE A 424 3.19 -2.39 10.72
CA ILE A 424 3.54 -3.50 9.85
C ILE A 424 4.98 -3.95 10.14
N ASN A 425 5.94 -3.02 10.27
CA ASN A 425 7.33 -3.33 10.57
C ASN A 425 7.51 -4.00 11.95
N MET A 426 6.78 -3.53 12.98
CA MET A 426 6.79 -4.17 14.29
C MET A 426 6.24 -5.60 14.22
N TYR A 427 5.11 -5.80 13.54
CA TYR A 427 4.53 -7.12 13.32
C TYR A 427 5.47 -8.05 12.55
N ILE A 428 6.10 -7.56 11.46
CA ILE A 428 7.06 -8.33 10.66
C ILE A 428 8.23 -8.80 11.53
N LYS A 429 8.73 -7.95 12.43
CA LYS A 429 9.83 -8.29 13.33
C LYS A 429 9.44 -9.43 14.29
N GLU A 430 8.27 -9.35 14.91
CA GLU A 430 7.77 -10.43 15.77
C GLU A 430 7.50 -11.72 14.99
N LEU A 431 6.87 -11.59 13.81
CA LEU A 431 6.58 -12.71 12.93
C LEU A 431 7.86 -13.41 12.45
N THR A 432 8.95 -12.66 12.23
CA THR A 432 10.26 -13.20 11.84
C THR A 432 10.77 -14.21 12.86
N GLU A 433 10.81 -13.82 14.14
CA GLU A 433 11.29 -14.69 15.22
C GLU A 433 10.38 -15.91 15.40
N LYS A 434 9.07 -15.70 15.27
CA LYS A 434 8.07 -16.78 15.36
C LYS A 434 8.22 -17.80 14.24
N ILE A 435 8.38 -17.37 12.98
CA ILE A 435 8.60 -18.25 11.83
C ILE A 435 9.92 -19.01 11.99
N LYS A 436 11.01 -18.32 12.35
CA LYS A 436 12.32 -18.98 12.59
C LYS A 436 12.22 -20.06 13.66
N GLY A 437 11.61 -19.74 14.80
CA GLY A 437 11.39 -20.69 15.89
C GLY A 437 10.53 -21.87 15.47
N LEU A 438 9.49 -21.65 14.67
CA LEU A 438 8.63 -22.71 14.15
C LEU A 438 9.38 -23.61 13.15
N PHE A 439 10.10 -23.04 12.19
CA PHE A 439 10.88 -23.81 11.21
C PHE A 439 11.90 -24.72 11.90
N LEU A 440 12.63 -24.18 12.88
CA LEU A 440 13.57 -24.95 13.70
C LEU A 440 12.87 -26.05 14.51
N LYS A 441 11.72 -25.73 15.12
CA LYS A 441 10.95 -26.73 15.89
C LYS A 441 10.43 -27.85 14.99
N THR A 442 9.90 -27.53 13.81
CA THR A 442 9.43 -28.51 12.83
C THR A 442 10.59 -29.38 12.35
N LEU A 443 11.73 -28.77 12.02
CA LEU A 443 12.93 -29.49 11.60
C LEU A 443 13.42 -30.46 12.68
N ASN A 444 13.53 -30.01 13.93
CA ASN A 444 13.95 -30.87 15.04
C ASN A 444 12.95 -32.01 15.30
N THR A 445 11.66 -31.74 15.13
CA THR A 445 10.62 -32.77 15.33
C THR A 445 10.76 -33.87 14.28
N VAL A 446 10.88 -33.50 13.00
CA VAL A 446 11.08 -34.45 11.90
C VAL A 446 12.45 -35.13 11.98
N SER A 447 13.49 -34.43 12.43
CA SER A 447 14.83 -35.00 12.60
C SER A 447 14.90 -36.08 13.68
N ASN A 448 14.06 -36.01 14.70
CA ASN A 448 13.98 -37.07 15.70
C ASN A 448 13.47 -38.39 15.11
N ASP A 449 12.73 -38.33 14.00
CA ASP A 449 12.24 -39.55 13.33
C ASP A 449 13.35 -40.28 12.57
N TRP A 450 14.44 -39.57 12.18
CA TRP A 450 15.58 -40.18 11.49
C TRP A 450 16.39 -41.10 12.41
N GLU A 451 16.37 -40.83 13.72
CA GLU A 451 17.03 -41.66 14.73
C GLU A 451 16.15 -42.83 15.19
N LYS A 452 14.87 -42.86 14.79
CA LYS A 452 13.98 -44.00 15.05
C LYS A 452 14.24 -45.08 13.99
N ASN A 453 14.15 -46.34 14.39
CA ASN A 453 14.36 -47.47 13.48
C ASN A 453 13.12 -47.78 12.60
N GLU A 454 12.35 -46.75 12.25
CA GLU A 454 11.13 -46.82 11.44
C GLU A 454 11.43 -46.35 10.01
N PRO A 455 10.85 -46.97 8.96
CA PRO A 455 11.05 -46.54 7.59
C PRO A 455 10.40 -45.16 7.32
N PRO A 456 10.97 -44.35 6.40
CA PRO A 456 10.33 -43.11 5.97
C PRO A 456 9.00 -43.39 5.25
N GLU A 457 8.07 -42.43 5.32
CA GLU A 457 6.77 -42.57 4.68
C GLU A 457 6.87 -42.63 3.15
N ILE A 458 6.10 -43.54 2.54
CA ILE A 458 5.99 -43.67 1.09
C ILE A 458 4.72 -42.98 0.62
N VAL A 459 4.86 -41.93 -0.19
CA VAL A 459 3.74 -41.20 -0.78
C VAL A 459 3.92 -41.09 -2.29
N LYS A 460 2.91 -41.51 -3.06
CA LYS A 460 2.94 -41.49 -4.53
C LYS A 460 4.18 -42.19 -5.13
N ASN A 461 4.53 -43.36 -4.61
CA ASN A 461 5.67 -44.19 -5.02
C ASN A 461 7.07 -43.63 -4.69
N TYR A 462 7.19 -42.56 -3.90
CA TYR A 462 8.48 -42.02 -3.45
C TYR A 462 8.51 -41.91 -1.94
N THR A 463 9.69 -42.07 -1.33
CA THR A 463 9.87 -41.78 0.09
C THR A 463 9.97 -40.27 0.30
N ARG A 464 9.30 -39.73 1.32
CA ARG A 464 9.40 -38.31 1.67
C ARG A 464 9.33 -38.10 3.18
N THR A 465 9.78 -36.93 3.62
CA THR A 465 9.56 -36.46 5.00
C THR A 465 8.39 -35.48 5.03
N GLU A 466 7.72 -35.35 6.18
CA GLU A 466 6.64 -34.36 6.35
C GLU A 466 7.13 -32.90 6.43
N LEU A 467 8.44 -32.66 6.35
CA LEU A 467 9.06 -31.36 6.58
C LEU A 467 8.55 -30.27 5.63
N ALA A 468 8.62 -30.51 4.32
CA ALA A 468 8.22 -29.51 3.32
C ALA A 468 6.72 -29.18 3.41
N PRO A 469 5.78 -30.16 3.44
CA PRO A 469 4.36 -29.87 3.61
C PRO A 469 4.03 -29.08 4.89
N LEU A 470 4.65 -29.40 6.03
CA LEU A 470 4.40 -28.72 7.31
C LEU A 470 4.87 -27.27 7.27
N ILE A 471 6.04 -27.00 6.70
CA ILE A 471 6.57 -25.64 6.53
C ILE A 471 5.68 -24.83 5.60
N PHE A 472 5.33 -25.35 4.42
CA PHE A 472 4.49 -24.61 3.47
C PHE A 472 3.07 -24.38 3.97
N LYS A 473 2.47 -25.31 4.72
CA LYS A 473 1.17 -25.09 5.36
C LYS A 473 1.20 -23.89 6.31
N ASN A 474 2.27 -23.76 7.10
CA ASN A 474 2.42 -22.61 7.99
C ASN A 474 2.60 -21.30 7.21
N ILE A 475 3.42 -21.31 6.15
CA ILE A 475 3.58 -20.14 5.26
C ILE A 475 2.22 -19.73 4.67
N GLU A 476 1.43 -20.69 4.18
CA GLU A 476 0.11 -20.41 3.62
C GLU A 476 -0.85 -19.77 4.64
N ASP A 477 -0.81 -20.21 5.90
CA ASP A 477 -1.65 -19.64 6.96
C ASP A 477 -1.24 -18.20 7.30
N HIS A 478 0.06 -17.90 7.35
CA HIS A 478 0.55 -16.52 7.50
C HIS A 478 0.14 -15.62 6.33
N LEU A 479 0.20 -16.13 5.10
CA LEU A 479 -0.21 -15.38 3.91
C LEU A 479 -1.72 -15.12 3.86
N LYS A 480 -2.56 -16.08 4.29
CA LYS A 480 -4.01 -15.87 4.39
C LYS A 480 -4.34 -14.75 5.36
N ASN A 481 -3.69 -14.74 6.52
CA ASN A 481 -3.90 -13.70 7.54
C ASN A 481 -3.47 -12.31 7.03
N ALA A 482 -2.31 -12.22 6.37
CA ALA A 482 -1.83 -10.98 5.78
C ALA A 482 -2.76 -10.44 4.67
N LYS A 483 -3.33 -11.34 3.85
CA LYS A 483 -4.26 -10.99 2.76
C LYS A 483 -5.56 -10.35 3.24
N ILE A 484 -6.02 -10.68 4.45
CA ILE A 484 -7.23 -10.10 5.04
C ILE A 484 -7.01 -8.60 5.32
N VAL A 485 -5.79 -8.21 5.73
CA VAL A 485 -5.46 -6.82 6.06
C VAL A 485 -5.26 -5.97 4.81
N SER A 486 -4.26 -6.28 3.98
CA SER A 486 -3.97 -5.50 2.77
C SER A 486 -3.11 -6.27 1.77
N GLN A 487 -3.08 -5.82 0.51
CA GLN A 487 -2.17 -6.38 -0.50
C GLN A 487 -0.70 -6.07 -0.20
N ASP A 488 -0.41 -4.91 0.39
CA ASP A 488 0.95 -4.53 0.75
C ASP A 488 1.49 -5.42 1.89
N MET A 489 0.65 -5.72 2.88
CA MET A 489 1.02 -6.65 3.96
C MET A 489 1.24 -8.07 3.42
N LEU A 490 0.41 -8.53 2.48
CA LEU A 490 0.61 -9.81 1.81
C LEU A 490 1.97 -9.87 1.10
N LYS A 491 2.37 -8.79 0.42
CA LYS A 491 3.68 -8.70 -0.25
C LYS A 491 4.83 -8.78 0.74
N GLU A 492 4.78 -8.00 1.82
CA GLU A 492 5.83 -7.97 2.83
C GLU A 492 5.98 -9.33 3.55
N VAL A 493 4.86 -9.96 3.91
CA VAL A 493 4.87 -11.29 4.54
C VAL A 493 5.37 -12.37 3.56
N LEU A 494 5.03 -12.28 2.27
CA LEU A 494 5.58 -13.19 1.25
C LEU A 494 7.10 -13.04 1.11
N LEU A 495 7.59 -11.80 1.02
CA LEU A 495 9.02 -11.51 0.97
C LEU A 495 9.75 -12.05 2.20
N LEU A 496 9.19 -11.86 3.40
CA LEU A 496 9.74 -12.40 4.63
C LEU A 496 9.85 -13.93 4.58
N ASN A 497 8.77 -14.63 4.24
CA ASN A 497 8.75 -16.10 4.22
C ASN A 497 9.76 -16.67 3.21
N LEU A 498 9.92 -16.05 2.04
CA LEU A 498 10.89 -16.47 1.05
C LEU A 498 12.35 -16.26 1.52
N LYS A 499 12.64 -15.13 2.19
CA LYS A 499 13.96 -14.89 2.79
C LYS A 499 14.26 -15.92 3.88
N LEU A 500 13.28 -16.23 4.72
CA LEU A 500 13.42 -17.24 5.78
C LEU A 500 13.55 -18.66 5.23
N LEU A 501 12.88 -18.99 4.12
CA LEU A 501 13.08 -20.28 3.43
C LEU A 501 14.49 -20.43 2.86
N LEU A 502 15.11 -19.33 2.41
CA LEU A 502 16.49 -19.31 1.95
C LEU A 502 17.46 -19.54 3.11
N GLU A 503 17.30 -18.82 4.23
CA GLU A 503 18.10 -19.03 5.45
C GLU A 503 17.90 -20.45 6.02
N PHE A 504 16.68 -21.00 5.91
CA PHE A 504 16.37 -22.34 6.36
C PHE A 504 17.08 -23.42 5.55
N ALA A 505 17.36 -23.20 4.26
CA ALA A 505 18.08 -24.17 3.43
C ALA A 505 19.49 -24.48 3.99
N ASP A 506 20.22 -23.46 4.45
CA ASP A 506 21.55 -23.63 5.07
C ASP A 506 21.46 -24.37 6.41
N THR A 507 20.43 -24.05 7.21
CA THR A 507 20.18 -24.73 8.50
C THR A 507 19.83 -26.20 8.29
N PHE A 508 18.99 -26.49 7.31
CA PHE A 508 18.61 -27.85 6.92
C PHE A 508 19.81 -28.64 6.43
N LYS A 509 20.62 -28.06 5.54
CA LYS A 509 21.88 -28.64 5.06
C LYS A 509 22.82 -28.97 6.22
N ALA A 510 23.04 -28.04 7.15
CA ALA A 510 23.94 -28.25 8.28
C ALA A 510 23.50 -29.42 9.17
N LEU A 511 22.19 -29.58 9.38
CA LEU A 511 21.65 -30.70 10.15
C LEU A 511 21.86 -32.03 9.43
N VAL A 512 21.56 -32.11 8.13
CA VAL A 512 21.77 -33.33 7.33
C VAL A 512 23.25 -33.69 7.23
N TYR A 513 24.14 -32.71 7.13
CA TYR A 513 25.58 -32.94 7.22
C TYR A 513 25.98 -33.57 8.55
N SER A 514 25.43 -33.08 9.68
CA SER A 514 25.70 -33.68 10.98
C SER A 514 25.18 -35.12 11.10
N TYR A 515 24.02 -35.41 10.52
CA TYR A 515 23.42 -36.75 10.45
C TYR A 515 24.30 -37.71 9.64
N LYS A 516 24.77 -37.26 8.47
CA LYS A 516 25.75 -37.98 7.65
C LYS A 516 27.03 -38.27 8.44
N MET A 517 27.62 -37.26 9.09
CA MET A 517 28.86 -37.46 9.85
C MET A 517 28.68 -38.50 10.96
N LYS A 518 27.55 -38.53 11.67
CA LYS A 518 27.24 -39.56 12.66
C LYS A 518 27.27 -40.98 12.05
N HIS A 519 26.66 -41.15 10.87
CA HIS A 519 26.62 -42.44 10.17
C HIS A 519 28.00 -42.95 9.77
N PHE A 520 28.85 -42.10 9.19
CA PHE A 520 30.20 -42.49 8.77
C PHE A 520 31.19 -42.67 9.93
N MET A 521 30.87 -42.17 11.13
CA MET A 521 31.64 -42.48 12.35
C MET A 521 31.33 -43.89 12.87
N ASP A 522 30.06 -44.31 12.82
CA ASP A 522 29.62 -45.66 13.20
C ASP A 522 28.34 -46.03 12.45
N ARG A 523 28.48 -46.90 11.43
CA ARG A 523 27.37 -47.35 10.57
C ARG A 523 26.25 -48.06 11.36
N ASN A 524 26.52 -48.53 12.58
CA ASN A 524 25.50 -49.18 13.41
C ASN A 524 24.58 -48.19 14.13
N GLN A 525 24.96 -46.91 14.25
CA GLN A 525 24.14 -45.91 14.92
C GLN A 525 22.92 -45.50 14.10
N ILE A 526 23.03 -45.57 12.77
CA ILE A 526 21.98 -45.14 11.83
C ILE A 526 21.72 -46.27 10.82
N PRO A 527 20.96 -47.31 11.21
CA PRO A 527 20.76 -48.49 10.39
C PRO A 527 19.96 -48.24 9.10
N ARG A 528 19.18 -47.16 9.01
CA ARG A 528 18.35 -46.79 7.84
C ARG A 528 18.85 -45.54 7.12
N PHE A 529 20.16 -45.30 7.13
CA PHE A 529 20.75 -44.08 6.54
C PHE A 529 20.30 -43.86 5.09
N THR A 530 20.42 -44.87 4.24
CA THR A 530 20.12 -44.80 2.80
C THR A 530 18.65 -44.46 2.52
N GLU A 531 17.72 -45.13 3.19
CA GLU A 531 16.27 -44.88 3.04
C GLU A 531 15.92 -43.42 3.37
N PHE A 532 16.44 -42.90 4.49
CA PHE A 532 16.21 -41.52 4.92
C PHE A 532 16.91 -40.50 4.02
N MET A 533 18.13 -40.78 3.55
CA MET A 533 18.82 -39.89 2.61
C MET A 533 18.05 -39.75 1.29
N VAL A 534 17.49 -40.84 0.75
CA VAL A 534 16.60 -40.79 -0.41
C VAL A 534 15.37 -39.93 -0.12
N ALA A 535 14.76 -40.08 1.06
CA ALA A 535 13.62 -39.26 1.47
C ALA A 535 13.98 -37.76 1.61
N LEU A 536 15.18 -37.44 2.09
CA LEU A 536 15.68 -36.06 2.23
C LEU A 536 15.93 -35.41 0.87
N VAL A 537 16.55 -36.14 -0.08
CA VAL A 537 16.72 -35.69 -1.47
C VAL A 537 15.36 -35.37 -2.11
N ASN A 538 14.38 -36.27 -1.96
CA ASN A 538 13.03 -36.05 -2.47
C ASN A 538 12.32 -34.88 -1.79
N THR A 539 12.60 -34.63 -0.50
CA THR A 539 12.06 -33.48 0.25
C THR A 539 12.57 -32.16 -0.33
N CYS A 540 13.84 -32.07 -0.74
CA CYS A 540 14.37 -30.87 -1.43
C CYS A 540 13.63 -30.58 -2.73
N SER A 541 13.33 -31.61 -3.53
CA SER A 541 12.51 -31.45 -4.74
C SER A 541 11.08 -30.99 -4.42
N GLU A 542 10.50 -31.45 -3.30
CA GLU A 542 9.19 -30.99 -2.84
C GLU A 542 9.23 -29.52 -2.40
N PHE A 543 10.32 -29.03 -1.78
CA PHE A 543 10.51 -27.60 -1.51
C PHE A 543 10.49 -26.77 -2.80
N ILE A 544 11.15 -27.22 -3.87
CA ILE A 544 11.19 -26.53 -5.17
C ILE A 544 9.78 -26.51 -5.80
N GLU A 545 9.08 -27.65 -5.77
CA GLU A 545 7.72 -27.80 -6.32
C GLU A 545 6.73 -26.89 -5.57
N LEU A 546 6.73 -26.94 -4.23
CA LEU A 546 5.85 -26.12 -3.40
C LEU A 546 6.17 -24.62 -3.52
N THR A 547 7.45 -24.25 -3.65
CA THR A 547 7.86 -22.87 -3.96
C THR A 547 7.26 -22.40 -5.29
N SER A 548 7.26 -23.26 -6.30
CA SER A 548 6.68 -22.96 -7.62
C SER A 548 5.16 -22.85 -7.57
N GLN A 549 4.48 -23.72 -6.81
CA GLN A 549 3.04 -23.64 -6.57
C GLN A 549 2.66 -22.37 -5.80
N LEU A 550 3.46 -21.99 -4.79
CA LEU A 550 3.28 -20.76 -4.02
C LEU A 550 3.39 -19.53 -4.93
N LYS A 551 4.39 -19.53 -5.83
CA LYS A 551 4.51 -18.53 -6.91
C LYS A 551 3.22 -18.48 -7.72
N LEU A 552 2.75 -19.57 -8.31
CA LEU A 552 1.52 -19.54 -9.14
C LEU A 552 0.27 -19.03 -8.40
N ARG A 553 0.12 -19.31 -7.10
CA ARG A 553 -1.05 -18.93 -6.30
C ARG A 553 -1.05 -17.47 -5.86
N PHE A 554 0.09 -16.97 -5.40
CA PHE A 554 0.20 -15.64 -4.79
C PHE A 554 0.87 -14.61 -5.71
N TRP A 555 1.55 -15.06 -6.78
CA TRP A 555 2.19 -14.20 -7.78
C TRP A 555 1.23 -13.89 -8.94
N ARG A 556 0.44 -12.82 -8.77
CA ARG A 556 -0.22 -12.04 -9.83
C ARG A 556 -0.23 -10.55 -9.45
N MET A 557 0.93 -9.98 -9.16
CA MET A 557 1.03 -8.56 -8.77
C MET A 557 1.35 -7.66 -9.97
N ASN A 558 0.64 -6.52 -10.02
CA ASN A 558 0.72 -5.50 -11.07
C ASN A 558 2.14 -4.91 -11.25
N ASN A 559 2.37 -4.41 -12.46
CA ASN A 559 3.62 -4.27 -13.22
C ASN A 559 4.81 -3.45 -12.65
N ASP A 560 4.81 -3.00 -11.39
CA ASP A 560 5.80 -1.98 -10.99
C ASP A 560 6.91 -2.46 -10.02
N THR A 561 6.83 -3.68 -9.46
CA THR A 561 7.86 -4.25 -8.54
C THR A 561 8.28 -5.69 -8.89
N VAL A 562 8.29 -5.98 -10.19
CA VAL A 562 8.34 -7.35 -10.78
C VAL A 562 9.65 -8.10 -10.51
N ASP A 563 10.73 -7.43 -10.14
CA ASP A 563 12.08 -8.01 -10.23
C ASP A 563 12.60 -8.66 -8.93
N GLU A 564 12.33 -8.09 -7.76
CA GLU A 564 12.93 -8.59 -6.51
C GLU A 564 12.30 -9.89 -5.98
N VAL A 565 10.96 -9.95 -5.91
CA VAL A 565 10.26 -11.15 -5.43
C VAL A 565 10.47 -12.32 -6.41
N ALA A 566 10.46 -12.05 -7.72
CA ALA A 566 10.73 -13.07 -8.73
C ALA A 566 12.15 -13.64 -8.62
N LYS A 567 13.16 -12.78 -8.41
CA LYS A 567 14.54 -13.19 -8.13
C LYS A 567 14.65 -13.99 -6.83
N LEU A 568 13.84 -13.68 -5.83
CA LEU A 568 13.87 -14.41 -4.58
C LEU A 568 13.27 -15.81 -4.72
N PHE A 569 12.18 -15.97 -5.48
CA PHE A 569 11.65 -17.29 -5.83
C PHE A 569 12.67 -18.15 -6.58
N THR A 570 13.39 -17.59 -7.55
CA THR A 570 14.47 -18.32 -8.24
C THR A 570 15.62 -18.63 -7.29
N SER A 571 16.01 -17.70 -6.42
CA SER A 571 17.08 -17.92 -5.44
C SER A 571 16.75 -19.05 -4.46
N VAL A 572 15.50 -19.16 -4.01
CA VAL A 572 15.04 -20.28 -3.17
C VAL A 572 15.12 -21.59 -3.95
N ALA A 573 14.60 -21.64 -5.18
CA ALA A 573 14.68 -22.84 -6.01
C ALA A 573 16.13 -23.28 -6.26
N ASP A 574 17.02 -22.33 -6.59
CA ASP A 574 18.45 -22.57 -6.83
C ASP A 574 19.16 -23.06 -5.56
N ALA A 575 18.81 -22.51 -4.38
CA ALA A 575 19.38 -22.93 -3.11
C ALA A 575 19.00 -24.39 -2.79
N TYR A 576 17.71 -24.75 -2.90
CA TYR A 576 17.28 -26.13 -2.68
C TYR A 576 17.83 -27.07 -3.77
N GLN A 577 18.00 -26.63 -5.02
CA GLN A 577 18.64 -27.44 -6.06
C GLN A 577 20.11 -27.75 -5.74
N LYS A 578 20.86 -26.78 -5.22
CA LYS A 578 22.23 -26.98 -4.74
C LYS A 578 22.28 -27.97 -3.57
N VAL A 579 21.35 -27.84 -2.62
CA VAL A 579 21.23 -28.76 -1.48
C VAL A 579 20.87 -30.18 -1.97
N THR A 580 19.96 -30.32 -2.95
CA THR A 580 19.65 -31.61 -3.58
C THR A 580 20.89 -32.25 -4.17
N SER A 581 21.68 -31.49 -4.94
CA SER A 581 22.90 -31.99 -5.59
C SER A 581 23.91 -32.51 -4.57
N GLU A 582 24.11 -31.78 -3.47
CA GLU A 582 25.01 -32.20 -2.40
C GLU A 582 24.50 -33.41 -1.61
N PHE A 583 23.18 -33.54 -1.41
CA PHE A 583 22.61 -34.74 -0.79
C PHE A 583 22.70 -35.96 -1.70
N CYS A 584 22.60 -35.78 -3.01
CA CYS A 584 22.87 -36.81 -4.01
C CYS A 584 24.34 -37.27 -3.92
N ASP A 585 25.31 -36.36 -3.74
CA ASP A 585 26.71 -36.74 -3.54
C ASP A 585 26.90 -37.59 -2.28
N TYR A 586 26.19 -37.27 -1.19
CA TYR A 586 26.27 -38.04 0.05
C TYR A 586 25.79 -39.49 -0.11
N LEU A 587 24.79 -39.74 -0.97
CA LEU A 587 24.36 -41.10 -1.32
C LEU A 587 25.46 -41.89 -2.03
N LEU A 588 26.33 -41.23 -2.78
CA LEU A 588 27.40 -41.92 -3.52
C LEU A 588 28.62 -42.24 -2.65
N GLU A 589 28.73 -41.68 -1.44
CA GLU A 589 29.89 -41.92 -0.59
C GLU A 589 29.99 -43.37 -0.09
N GLU A 590 28.87 -44.00 0.27
CA GLU A 590 28.83 -45.42 0.67
C GLU A 590 29.33 -46.37 -0.43
N PRO A 591 28.75 -46.39 -1.66
CA PRO A 591 29.21 -47.28 -2.71
C PRO A 591 30.66 -47.01 -3.09
N PHE A 592 31.10 -45.75 -3.08
CA PHE A 592 32.48 -45.41 -3.39
C PHE A 592 33.47 -45.77 -2.26
N GLN A 593 33.06 -45.77 -0.99
CA GLN A 593 33.89 -46.24 0.11
C GLN A 593 34.05 -47.76 0.06
N ASP A 594 32.95 -48.48 -0.17
CA ASP A 594 32.92 -49.94 -0.20
C ASP A 594 33.65 -50.51 -1.44
N THR A 595 33.59 -49.82 -2.57
CA THR A 595 34.29 -50.24 -3.80
C THR A 595 35.75 -49.77 -3.88
N LYS A 596 36.23 -48.98 -2.92
CA LYS A 596 37.56 -48.36 -2.96
C LYS A 596 38.68 -49.40 -3.12
N ILE A 597 38.62 -50.49 -2.37
CA ILE A 597 39.64 -51.56 -2.40
C ILE A 597 39.73 -52.19 -3.80
N TYR A 598 38.61 -52.35 -4.49
CA TYR A 598 38.58 -52.90 -5.84
C TYR A 598 39.16 -51.93 -6.87
N PHE A 599 38.86 -50.62 -6.77
CA PHE A 599 39.51 -49.61 -7.61
C PHE A 599 41.03 -49.55 -7.37
N ASP A 600 41.47 -49.64 -6.12
CA ASP A 600 42.90 -49.68 -5.76
C ASP A 600 43.58 -50.98 -6.24
N GLY A 601 42.82 -52.05 -6.48
CA GLY A 601 43.30 -53.31 -7.03
C GLY A 601 43.52 -53.32 -8.55
N ILE A 602 42.98 -52.34 -9.29
CA ILE A 602 43.15 -52.24 -10.75
C ILE A 602 44.63 -51.98 -11.11
N MET A 603 45.08 -52.51 -12.25
CA MET A 603 46.49 -52.52 -12.69
C MET A 603 47.45 -53.31 -11.79
N THR A 604 46.96 -54.30 -11.04
CA THR A 604 47.81 -55.30 -10.34
C THR A 604 47.93 -56.60 -11.14
N ARG A 605 48.87 -57.47 -10.77
CA ARG A 605 49.00 -58.82 -11.38
C ARG A 605 47.79 -59.70 -11.08
N GLU A 606 47.15 -59.53 -9.93
CA GLU A 606 45.92 -60.23 -9.54
C GLU A 606 44.73 -59.76 -10.39
N TRP A 607 44.59 -58.44 -10.59
CA TRP A 607 43.60 -57.89 -11.51
C TRP A 607 43.78 -58.43 -12.93
N LEU A 608 45.01 -58.53 -13.45
CA LEU A 608 45.23 -59.06 -14.80
C LEU A 608 44.69 -60.51 -14.94
N ALA A 609 44.88 -61.34 -13.91
CA ALA A 609 44.50 -62.74 -13.91
C ALA A 609 43.00 -63.01 -13.68
N SER A 610 42.25 -62.07 -13.08
CA SER A 610 40.84 -62.27 -12.68
C SER A 610 39.91 -61.18 -13.23
N SER A 611 38.65 -61.51 -13.53
CA SER A 611 37.60 -60.53 -13.89
C SER A 611 36.77 -60.04 -12.69
N GLU A 612 37.05 -60.54 -11.48
CA GLU A 612 36.21 -60.33 -10.30
C GLU A 612 36.20 -58.88 -9.82
N THR A 613 37.26 -58.11 -10.07
CA THR A 613 37.42 -56.75 -9.55
C THR A 613 36.30 -55.82 -10.05
N VAL A 614 36.15 -55.71 -11.38
CA VAL A 614 35.12 -54.84 -11.99
C VAL A 614 33.73 -55.43 -11.86
N GLN A 615 33.59 -56.76 -11.91
CA GLN A 615 32.31 -57.42 -11.66
C GLN A 615 31.76 -57.11 -10.26
N THR A 616 32.63 -57.13 -9.24
CA THR A 616 32.22 -56.80 -7.86
C THR A 616 31.82 -55.33 -7.74
N ILE A 617 32.52 -54.41 -8.42
CA ILE A 617 32.13 -53.00 -8.51
C ILE A 617 30.72 -52.90 -9.14
N CYS A 618 30.47 -53.56 -10.27
CA CYS A 618 29.17 -53.53 -10.94
C CYS A 618 28.04 -54.07 -10.06
N VAL A 619 28.24 -55.20 -9.38
CA VAL A 619 27.22 -55.79 -8.49
C VAL A 619 26.94 -54.86 -7.31
N THR A 620 27.98 -54.33 -6.66
CA THR A 620 27.83 -53.41 -5.52
C THR A 620 27.03 -52.17 -5.91
N PHE A 621 27.38 -51.50 -7.02
CA PHE A 621 26.63 -50.36 -7.50
C PHE A 621 25.19 -50.73 -7.87
N LYS A 622 24.98 -51.88 -8.51
CA LYS A 622 23.63 -52.35 -8.85
C LYS A 622 22.76 -52.54 -7.61
N ASP A 623 23.31 -53.07 -6.52
CA ASP A 623 22.59 -53.26 -5.25
C ASP A 623 22.20 -51.91 -4.63
N TYR A 624 23.15 -50.97 -4.51
CA TYR A 624 22.87 -49.61 -4.01
C TYR A 624 21.81 -48.88 -4.86
N PHE A 625 21.89 -48.96 -6.19
CA PHE A 625 20.92 -48.32 -7.07
C PHE A 625 19.53 -48.97 -7.03
N SER A 626 19.42 -50.23 -6.58
CA SER A 626 18.13 -50.84 -6.25
C SER A 626 17.48 -50.13 -5.05
N ASP A 627 18.27 -49.81 -4.02
CA ASP A 627 17.79 -49.07 -2.84
C ASP A 627 17.47 -47.60 -3.15
N TYR A 628 18.12 -47.03 -4.18
CA TYR A 628 17.84 -45.68 -4.68
C TYR A 628 16.59 -45.61 -5.56
N GLY A 629 15.91 -46.74 -5.81
CA GLY A 629 14.72 -46.80 -6.67
C GLY A 629 13.55 -45.92 -6.22
N MET A 630 13.55 -45.47 -4.96
CA MET A 630 12.55 -44.55 -4.40
C MET A 630 12.88 -43.06 -4.62
N LEU A 631 13.97 -42.72 -5.31
CA LEU A 631 14.26 -41.36 -5.76
C LEU A 631 13.30 -40.91 -6.86
N ARG A 632 13.01 -39.61 -6.93
CA ARG A 632 12.35 -39.01 -8.10
C ARG A 632 13.19 -39.23 -9.37
N PRO A 633 12.58 -39.36 -10.57
CA PRO A 633 13.30 -39.70 -11.80
C PRO A 633 14.45 -38.74 -12.15
N ASP A 634 14.24 -37.44 -11.99
CA ASP A 634 15.28 -36.43 -12.27
C ASP A 634 16.47 -36.56 -11.32
N ASN A 635 16.21 -36.84 -10.04
CA ASN A 635 17.25 -37.05 -9.04
C ASN A 635 17.98 -38.38 -9.26
N LEU A 636 17.26 -39.46 -9.61
CA LEU A 636 17.86 -40.74 -9.92
C LEU A 636 18.79 -40.63 -11.14
N LYS A 637 18.35 -39.92 -12.18
CA LYS A 637 19.17 -39.63 -13.37
C LYS A 637 20.42 -38.86 -12.98
N PHE A 638 20.29 -37.81 -12.18
CA PHE A 638 21.42 -37.01 -11.68
C PHE A 638 22.42 -37.87 -10.88
N VAL A 639 21.94 -38.68 -9.92
CA VAL A 639 22.79 -39.59 -9.12
C VAL A 639 23.49 -40.62 -10.00
N ALA A 640 22.80 -41.18 -11.00
CA ALA A 640 23.40 -42.12 -11.95
C ALA A 640 24.49 -41.47 -12.80
N GLU A 641 24.26 -40.24 -13.27
CA GLU A 641 25.21 -39.45 -14.05
C GLU A 641 26.47 -39.07 -13.25
N GLU A 642 26.33 -38.73 -11.97
CA GLU A 642 27.45 -38.45 -11.07
C GLU A 642 28.19 -39.73 -10.67
N ALA A 643 27.46 -40.83 -10.44
CA ALA A 643 28.06 -42.15 -10.20
C ALA A 643 28.91 -42.59 -11.39
N GLN A 644 28.40 -42.45 -12.62
CA GLN A 644 29.13 -42.78 -13.84
C GLN A 644 30.40 -41.96 -13.98
N LEU A 645 30.31 -40.65 -13.73
CA LEU A 645 31.47 -39.76 -13.75
C LEU A 645 32.49 -40.15 -12.68
N GLY A 646 32.06 -40.45 -11.45
CA GLY A 646 32.91 -40.86 -10.35
C GLY A 646 33.60 -42.21 -10.59
N VAL A 647 32.89 -43.18 -11.16
CA VAL A 647 33.44 -44.48 -11.57
C VAL A 647 34.49 -44.29 -12.67
N ALA A 648 34.21 -43.49 -13.69
CA ALA A 648 35.16 -43.18 -14.76
C ALA A 648 36.43 -42.51 -14.20
N LYS A 649 36.28 -41.51 -13.33
CA LYS A 649 37.39 -40.81 -12.66
C LYS A 649 38.28 -41.80 -11.89
N ARG A 650 37.70 -42.66 -11.06
CA ARG A 650 38.45 -43.63 -10.24
C ARG A 650 39.12 -44.71 -11.07
N TYR A 651 38.43 -45.22 -12.09
CA TYR A 651 38.98 -46.22 -13.00
C TYR A 651 40.18 -45.67 -13.77
N ILE A 652 40.05 -44.49 -14.38
CA ILE A 652 41.15 -43.84 -15.12
C ILE A 652 42.30 -43.47 -14.19
N THR A 653 42.01 -42.98 -12.98
CA THR A 653 43.03 -42.70 -11.97
C THR A 653 43.82 -43.97 -11.64
N ALA A 654 43.13 -45.10 -11.45
CA ALA A 654 43.78 -46.38 -11.18
C ALA A 654 44.64 -46.87 -12.35
N LEU A 655 44.19 -46.66 -13.59
CA LEU A 655 45.01 -46.93 -14.79
C LEU A 655 46.32 -46.13 -14.76
N LEU A 656 46.28 -44.84 -14.41
CA LEU A 656 47.42 -43.94 -14.47
C LEU A 656 48.38 -44.03 -13.26
N GLN A 657 48.09 -44.86 -12.25
CA GLN A 657 48.93 -45.02 -11.05
C GLN A 657 50.22 -45.85 -11.26
N GLN A 658 50.54 -46.28 -12.49
CA GLN A 658 51.78 -47.00 -12.85
C GLN A 658 52.09 -48.26 -12.01
N LYS A 659 51.09 -49.05 -11.63
CA LYS A 659 51.28 -50.27 -10.81
C LYS A 659 51.86 -51.48 -11.55
N LEU A 660 51.89 -51.44 -12.88
CA LEU A 660 52.30 -52.53 -13.75
C LEU A 660 53.19 -52.03 -14.90
N SER A 661 54.13 -52.87 -15.35
CA SER A 661 54.99 -52.61 -16.52
C SER A 661 54.84 -53.76 -17.53
N LEU A 662 54.29 -53.44 -18.71
CA LEU A 662 53.85 -54.36 -19.76
C LEU A 662 54.94 -54.62 -20.81
N ARG A 663 55.99 -55.35 -20.46
CA ARG A 663 57.20 -55.46 -21.31
C ARG A 663 56.96 -56.18 -22.64
N THR A 664 55.96 -57.06 -22.72
CA THR A 664 55.67 -57.82 -23.94
C THR A 664 54.47 -57.25 -24.70
N ALA A 665 54.48 -57.37 -26.04
CA ALA A 665 53.36 -56.95 -26.88
C ALA A 665 52.07 -57.74 -26.55
N GLU A 666 52.22 -59.03 -26.19
CA GLU A 666 51.08 -59.87 -25.79
C GLU A 666 50.44 -59.38 -24.49
N GLU A 667 51.24 -59.02 -23.47
CA GLU A 667 50.72 -58.42 -22.23
C GLU A 667 49.98 -57.10 -22.52
N ARG A 668 50.52 -56.25 -23.41
CA ARG A 668 49.87 -54.98 -23.79
C ARG A 668 48.52 -55.18 -24.47
N LYS A 669 48.44 -56.13 -25.41
CA LYS A 669 47.20 -56.48 -26.09
C LYS A 669 46.17 -57.05 -25.11
N GLN A 670 46.59 -57.98 -24.25
CA GLN A 670 45.74 -58.57 -23.22
C GLN A 670 45.14 -57.50 -22.28
N VAL A 671 45.95 -56.52 -21.84
CA VAL A 671 45.46 -55.43 -20.99
C VAL A 671 44.50 -54.51 -21.73
N GLY A 672 44.79 -54.14 -22.98
CA GLY A 672 43.89 -53.33 -23.80
C GLY A 672 42.53 -53.99 -24.01
N GLU A 673 42.52 -55.28 -24.40
CA GLU A 673 41.27 -56.05 -24.56
C GLU A 673 40.48 -56.15 -23.24
N LYS A 674 41.17 -56.37 -22.13
CA LYS A 674 40.54 -56.42 -20.79
C LYS A 674 39.90 -55.08 -20.42
N ILE A 675 40.59 -53.96 -20.64
CA ILE A 675 40.05 -52.62 -20.34
C ILE A 675 38.80 -52.33 -21.18
N CYS A 676 38.81 -52.68 -22.47
CA CYS A 676 37.64 -52.51 -23.34
C CYS A 676 36.46 -53.38 -22.88
N GLU A 677 36.71 -54.60 -22.42
CA GLU A 677 35.65 -55.48 -21.89
C GLU A 677 35.09 -54.96 -20.56
N GLU A 678 35.94 -54.49 -19.66
CA GLU A 678 35.54 -53.88 -18.39
C GLU A 678 34.73 -52.59 -18.61
N LYS A 679 35.09 -51.76 -19.60
CA LYS A 679 34.26 -50.62 -20.01
C LYS A 679 32.85 -51.06 -20.43
N LYS A 680 32.72 -52.12 -21.23
CA LYS A 680 31.39 -52.63 -21.65
C LYS A 680 30.57 -53.07 -20.44
N GLN A 681 31.19 -53.71 -19.45
CA GLN A 681 30.51 -54.11 -18.21
C GLN A 681 30.00 -52.88 -17.43
N LEU A 682 30.82 -51.85 -17.28
CA LEU A 682 30.42 -50.60 -16.64
C LEU A 682 29.28 -49.90 -17.41
N LEU A 683 29.33 -49.92 -18.74
CA LEU A 683 28.30 -49.32 -19.58
C LEU A 683 26.97 -50.10 -19.52
N MET A 684 27.02 -51.43 -19.44
CA MET A 684 25.83 -52.26 -19.20
C MET A 684 25.20 -51.99 -17.83
N LEU A 685 26.02 -51.76 -16.79
CA LEU A 685 25.53 -51.36 -15.46
C LEU A 685 24.73 -50.05 -15.54
N PHE A 686 25.30 -48.98 -16.09
CA PHE A 686 24.62 -47.69 -16.11
C PHE A 686 23.40 -47.67 -17.04
N ARG A 687 23.44 -48.37 -18.19
CA ARG A 687 22.24 -48.58 -19.02
C ARG A 687 21.13 -49.35 -18.30
N HIS A 688 21.46 -50.19 -17.32
CA HIS A 688 20.47 -50.87 -16.49
C HIS A 688 19.88 -49.96 -15.40
N ILE A 689 20.67 -49.00 -14.91
CA ILE A 689 20.25 -48.03 -13.88
C ILE A 689 19.42 -46.89 -14.48
N SER A 690 19.81 -46.38 -15.65
CA SER A 690 19.18 -45.24 -16.33
C SER A 690 19.09 -45.48 -17.83
N GLU A 691 17.88 -45.40 -18.40
CA GLU A 691 17.63 -45.60 -19.84
C GLU A 691 18.36 -44.57 -20.71
N ASP A 692 18.53 -43.34 -20.22
CA ASP A 692 19.20 -42.22 -20.91
C ASP A 692 20.68 -42.06 -20.45
N THR A 693 21.45 -43.15 -20.42
CA THR A 693 22.86 -43.08 -20.00
C THR A 693 23.73 -42.38 -21.05
N ASP A 694 24.47 -41.33 -20.63
CA ASP A 694 25.46 -40.66 -21.46
C ASP A 694 26.76 -41.47 -21.54
N GLU A 695 27.00 -42.12 -22.69
CA GLU A 695 28.20 -42.94 -22.91
C GLU A 695 29.50 -42.12 -23.02
N SER A 696 29.40 -40.80 -23.22
CA SER A 696 30.57 -39.94 -23.41
C SER A 696 31.51 -39.96 -22.19
N LYS A 697 30.96 -40.09 -20.97
CA LYS A 697 31.71 -40.10 -19.70
C LYS A 697 32.68 -41.30 -19.56
N LEU A 698 32.38 -42.43 -20.20
CA LEU A 698 33.23 -43.64 -20.19
C LEU A 698 34.07 -43.77 -21.46
N SER A 699 33.87 -42.91 -22.46
CA SER A 699 34.60 -42.92 -23.72
C SER A 699 36.14 -42.86 -23.54
N PRO A 700 36.70 -42.02 -22.65
CA PRO A 700 38.15 -41.94 -22.39
C PRO A 700 38.83 -43.29 -22.14
N ILE A 701 38.10 -44.27 -21.59
CA ILE A 701 38.63 -45.58 -21.26
C ILE A 701 39.09 -46.35 -22.51
N ASP A 702 38.35 -46.26 -23.63
CA ASP A 702 38.73 -46.92 -24.89
C ASP A 702 39.97 -46.26 -25.48
N GLU A 703 40.02 -44.92 -25.49
CA GLU A 703 41.16 -44.22 -26.05
C GLU A 703 42.45 -44.46 -25.24
N LEU A 704 42.35 -44.65 -23.92
CA LEU A 704 43.46 -45.08 -23.08
C LEU A 704 43.87 -46.53 -23.39
N ALA A 705 42.91 -47.43 -23.63
CA ALA A 705 43.17 -48.82 -24.01
C ALA A 705 43.88 -48.91 -25.38
N ASP A 706 43.52 -48.06 -26.35
CA ASP A 706 44.16 -47.98 -27.67
C ASP A 706 45.63 -47.55 -27.55
N VAL A 707 45.94 -46.61 -26.66
CA VAL A 707 47.33 -46.19 -26.39
C VAL A 707 48.13 -47.32 -25.72
N ILE A 708 47.52 -48.06 -24.79
CA ILE A 708 48.18 -49.18 -24.10
C ILE A 708 48.44 -50.35 -25.07
N SER A 709 47.49 -50.67 -25.95
CA SER A 709 47.54 -51.81 -26.87
C SER A 709 48.29 -51.55 -28.17
N ALA A 710 48.70 -50.32 -28.46
CA ALA A 710 49.35 -49.96 -29.73
C ALA A 710 50.57 -50.86 -30.08
N ASP A 711 50.52 -51.50 -31.25
CA ASP A 711 51.49 -52.50 -31.69
C ASP A 711 52.80 -51.90 -32.21
N ASN A 712 52.75 -50.71 -32.81
CA ASN A 712 53.88 -50.04 -33.42
C ASN A 712 53.96 -48.55 -33.03
N VAL A 713 55.11 -47.96 -33.34
CA VAL A 713 55.44 -46.57 -32.96
C VAL A 713 54.55 -45.55 -33.66
N ASP A 714 54.15 -45.83 -34.91
CA ASP A 714 53.31 -44.94 -35.72
C ASP A 714 51.87 -44.90 -35.19
N PHE A 715 51.29 -46.05 -34.87
CA PHE A 715 49.96 -46.16 -34.29
C PHE A 715 49.92 -45.57 -32.87
N LEU A 716 50.98 -45.79 -32.07
CA LEU A 716 51.10 -45.15 -30.76
C LEU A 716 51.09 -43.61 -30.89
N SER A 717 51.85 -43.06 -31.84
CA SER A 717 51.92 -41.62 -32.06
C SER A 717 50.59 -41.05 -32.59
N PHE A 718 49.87 -41.82 -33.40
CA PHE A 718 48.52 -41.48 -33.85
C PHE A 718 47.52 -41.46 -32.68
N SER A 719 47.42 -42.53 -31.89
CA SER A 719 46.48 -42.63 -30.77
C SER A 719 46.76 -41.57 -29.69
N LEU A 720 48.03 -41.25 -29.41
CA LEU A 720 48.40 -40.16 -28.50
C LEU A 720 47.95 -38.79 -29.02
N ARG A 721 48.11 -38.52 -30.32
CA ARG A 721 47.62 -37.27 -30.95
C ARG A 721 46.11 -37.19 -30.93
N THR A 722 45.40 -38.28 -31.22
CA THR A 722 43.93 -38.33 -31.15
C THR A 722 43.43 -38.07 -29.74
N LEU A 723 44.07 -38.69 -28.73
CA LEU A 723 43.74 -38.47 -27.32
C LEU A 723 43.94 -36.99 -26.92
N ALA A 724 45.10 -36.40 -27.26
CA ALA A 724 45.41 -35.01 -26.93
C ALA A 724 44.54 -33.98 -27.68
N GLN A 725 44.09 -34.30 -28.90
CA GLN A 725 43.16 -33.46 -29.67
C GLN A 725 41.73 -33.51 -29.08
N LYS A 726 41.29 -34.70 -28.64
CA LYS A 726 39.94 -34.92 -28.09
C LYS A 726 39.80 -34.37 -26.66
N TYR A 727 40.84 -34.49 -25.85
CA TYR A 727 40.85 -34.05 -24.44
C TYR A 727 41.93 -32.99 -24.22
N ARG A 728 41.56 -31.71 -24.32
CA ARG A 728 42.52 -30.59 -24.26
C ARG A 728 43.03 -30.24 -22.86
N ASP A 729 42.42 -30.82 -21.83
CA ASP A 729 42.80 -30.72 -20.42
C ASP A 729 43.77 -31.83 -19.97
N LEU A 730 44.28 -32.63 -20.93
CA LEU A 730 45.29 -33.65 -20.68
C LEU A 730 46.64 -33.02 -20.32
N ALA A 731 47.17 -33.33 -19.13
CA ALA A 731 48.48 -32.87 -18.68
C ALA A 731 49.64 -33.75 -19.18
N GLU A 732 50.86 -33.20 -19.23
CA GLU A 732 52.09 -33.94 -19.56
C GLU A 732 52.26 -35.18 -18.66
N ASP A 733 51.95 -35.05 -17.36
CA ASP A 733 52.03 -36.14 -16.40
C ASP A 733 51.06 -37.30 -16.72
N HIS A 734 49.87 -37.02 -17.29
CA HIS A 734 48.93 -38.06 -17.70
C HIS A 734 49.52 -38.91 -18.83
N LEU A 735 50.09 -38.26 -19.85
CA LEU A 735 50.75 -38.92 -20.98
C LEU A 735 51.97 -39.74 -20.53
N ILE A 736 52.81 -39.17 -19.66
CA ILE A 736 53.98 -39.86 -19.12
C ILE A 736 53.53 -41.11 -18.35
N CYS A 737 52.50 -41.01 -17.51
CA CYS A 737 52.03 -42.15 -16.74
C CYS A 737 51.44 -43.25 -17.63
N LEU A 738 50.63 -42.87 -18.60
CA LEU A 738 50.03 -43.81 -19.56
C LEU A 738 51.09 -44.56 -20.37
N MET A 739 52.10 -43.85 -20.87
CA MET A 739 53.18 -44.45 -21.67
C MET A 739 54.14 -45.29 -20.82
N SER A 740 54.38 -44.91 -19.56
CA SER A 740 55.28 -45.66 -18.66
C SER A 740 54.76 -47.06 -18.34
N ILE A 741 53.44 -47.27 -18.36
CA ILE A 741 52.79 -48.58 -18.18
C ILE A 741 53.24 -49.56 -19.27
N ARG A 742 53.47 -49.09 -20.50
CA ARG A 742 53.80 -49.94 -21.65
C ARG A 742 55.18 -50.61 -21.55
N GLY A 743 56.10 -50.11 -20.73
CA GLY A 743 57.38 -50.75 -20.42
C GLY A 743 58.35 -50.99 -21.59
N ASP A 744 58.00 -50.60 -22.83
CA ASP A 744 58.78 -50.75 -24.06
C ASP A 744 59.57 -49.50 -24.45
N LEU A 745 59.24 -48.35 -23.87
CA LEU A 745 59.87 -47.05 -24.13
C LEU A 745 60.80 -46.65 -22.98
N GLY A 746 61.93 -46.01 -23.32
CA GLY A 746 62.84 -45.44 -22.33
C GLY A 746 62.26 -44.20 -21.65
N LYS A 747 62.61 -43.95 -20.38
CA LYS A 747 62.12 -42.77 -19.61
C LYS A 747 62.33 -41.43 -20.33
N LEU A 748 63.45 -41.26 -21.04
CA LEU A 748 63.75 -40.05 -21.83
C LEU A 748 62.88 -39.94 -23.08
N GLU A 749 62.65 -41.07 -23.76
CA GLU A 749 61.81 -41.15 -24.96
C GLU A 749 60.34 -40.85 -24.64
N VAL A 750 59.85 -41.33 -23.49
CA VAL A 750 58.49 -41.05 -23.01
C VAL A 750 58.27 -39.55 -22.80
N ARG A 751 59.22 -38.87 -22.16
CA ARG A 751 59.12 -37.41 -21.92
C ARG A 751 59.16 -36.60 -23.20
N GLN A 752 60.07 -36.95 -24.10
CA GLN A 752 60.21 -36.22 -25.36
C GLN A 752 58.92 -36.34 -26.19
N LYS A 753 58.38 -37.55 -26.34
CA LYS A 753 57.13 -37.79 -27.05
C LYS A 753 55.92 -37.13 -26.38
N ALA A 754 55.83 -37.15 -25.05
CA ALA A 754 54.74 -36.48 -24.33
C ALA A 754 54.71 -34.96 -24.63
N LYS A 755 55.88 -34.31 -24.66
CA LYS A 755 56.00 -32.90 -25.04
C LYS A 755 55.67 -32.65 -26.50
N GLU A 756 56.22 -33.45 -27.41
CA GLU A 756 55.94 -33.33 -28.85
C GLU A 756 54.44 -33.46 -29.16
N VAL A 757 53.75 -34.41 -28.52
CA VAL A 757 52.29 -34.60 -28.70
C VAL A 757 51.48 -33.40 -28.20
N LEU A 758 51.86 -32.81 -27.06
CA LEU A 758 51.16 -31.64 -26.51
C LEU A 758 51.45 -30.36 -27.32
N GLU A 759 52.67 -30.19 -27.82
CA GLU A 759 53.03 -29.09 -28.72
C GLU A 759 52.29 -29.18 -30.06
N ASP A 760 52.19 -30.38 -30.63
CA ASP A 760 51.42 -30.66 -31.86
C ASP A 760 49.91 -30.40 -31.65
N ALA A 761 49.37 -30.74 -30.49
CA ALA A 761 47.96 -30.50 -30.17
C ALA A 761 47.64 -29.03 -29.84
N GLY A 762 48.63 -28.26 -29.36
CA GLY A 762 48.48 -26.86 -28.93
C GLY A 762 48.42 -25.82 -30.04
N GLN A 763 48.66 -26.18 -31.31
CA GLN A 763 48.66 -25.24 -32.45
C GLN A 763 47.26 -24.90 -33.02
N VAL A 764 46.18 -25.42 -32.45
CA VAL A 764 44.78 -25.15 -32.88
C VAL A 764 44.08 -24.27 -31.83
N GLU A 765 43.52 -23.12 -32.24
CA GLU A 765 42.98 -22.04 -31.39
C GLU A 765 42.22 -22.50 -30.12
N LYS A 766 42.47 -21.80 -29.01
CA LYS A 766 41.83 -21.99 -27.69
C LYS A 766 40.39 -21.45 -27.70
N MET A 767 39.41 -22.29 -28.02
CA MET A 767 38.03 -22.04 -27.61
C MET A 767 37.79 -22.61 -26.20
N ASN A 768 37.08 -21.86 -25.36
CA ASN A 768 36.60 -22.27 -24.05
C ASN A 768 35.76 -23.55 -24.19
N VAL A 769 36.34 -24.69 -23.84
CA VAL A 769 35.61 -25.94 -23.65
C VAL A 769 35.59 -26.17 -22.14
N ASP A 770 34.41 -26.37 -21.56
CA ASP A 770 34.25 -26.85 -20.18
C ASP A 770 35.18 -28.06 -19.97
N GLY A 771 35.92 -28.09 -18.86
CA GLY A 771 36.98 -29.08 -18.63
C GLY A 771 36.48 -30.52 -18.80
N SER A 772 37.26 -31.37 -19.49
CA SER A 772 36.93 -32.79 -19.67
C SER A 772 37.22 -33.60 -18.39
N ILE A 773 37.12 -34.94 -18.45
CA ILE A 773 37.34 -35.81 -17.29
C ILE A 773 38.74 -35.66 -16.67
N PHE A 774 39.75 -35.29 -17.46
CA PHE A 774 41.14 -35.23 -17.02
C PHE A 774 41.44 -34.02 -16.13
N SER A 775 40.61 -32.97 -16.19
CA SER A 775 40.69 -31.83 -15.28
C SER A 775 40.47 -32.20 -13.81
N TYR A 776 39.78 -33.31 -13.55
CA TYR A 776 39.48 -33.84 -12.22
C TYR A 776 40.47 -34.92 -11.75
N ILE A 777 41.40 -35.34 -12.61
CA ILE A 777 42.36 -36.41 -12.32
C ILE A 777 43.72 -35.76 -12.09
N HIS A 778 44.30 -35.98 -10.92
CA HIS A 778 45.62 -35.47 -10.58
C HIS A 778 46.56 -36.65 -10.41
N VAL A 779 47.55 -36.74 -11.29
CA VAL A 779 48.59 -37.78 -11.25
C VAL A 779 49.95 -37.10 -11.18
N THR A 780 50.78 -37.53 -10.24
CA THR A 780 52.19 -37.12 -10.19
C THR A 780 53.03 -38.21 -10.82
N ALA A 781 53.71 -37.92 -11.93
CA ALA A 781 54.74 -38.80 -12.45
C ALA A 781 55.87 -38.89 -11.38
N SER A 782 55.97 -40.01 -10.66
CA SER A 782 57.02 -40.18 -9.65
C SER A 782 58.39 -40.17 -10.31
N ILE A 783 59.08 -39.05 -10.15
CA ILE A 783 60.50 -38.89 -10.44
C ILE A 783 61.23 -39.53 -9.25
N PHE A 784 62.10 -40.51 -9.51
CA PHE A 784 62.88 -41.32 -8.55
C PHE A 784 62.25 -42.64 -8.06
N SER A 785 62.25 -43.64 -8.95
CA SER A 785 62.98 -44.90 -8.71
C SER A 785 63.53 -45.43 -10.04
#